data_AF-A0A7W6MMV0-F1
#
_entry.id   AF-A0A7W6MMV0-F1
#
_cell.length_a   1.000
_cell.length_b   1.000
_cell.length_c   1.000
_cell.angle_alpha   90.00
_cell.angle_beta   90.00
_cell.angle_gamma   90.00
#
_symmetry.space_group_name_H-M   'P 1'
#
loop_
_entity.id
_entity.type
_entity.pdbx_description
1 polymer ?
#
loop_
_entity_poly.entity_id
_entity_poly.type
_entity_poly.pdbx_seq_one_letter_code
_entity_poly.pdbx_strand_id
1 'polypeptide(L)'
;MLHNVPCTIGIVGVDEGSITAITYGARDILGAWVVGSLGHDVSIYDRTGSRRRNLDKDLRSLIVEAAKGGDRSAVLLDTMDDVSPAFSASAEGIVVLEPVDRALVRAAFMVTAKRAPGPEGLDLVASLPLDLIDSVIAPRRSVERSLGIAKRLLAAVRSEGHPVDDAAEVPEEPVDGPRLEDLSGLGEVGEWGNDLVRDLADYRSGAIPWSDVDRGVLVAGPPGVGKTMFAGALARSCGIPLHIHSCASWQSRGHLGDLLKAMTRAFDEARRAAPCILFLDEMDAFGSRTDPGDRYAAYSRQVIDGLLEQLDGAKGREGVVVVGATNHANLIDEAILRPGRLERVLVIQHPDRTARVGILRHHLRGTLERADLRPVAERLEGSTGAEIELLVRDARRRARKRREEMRLADIEASAPSTEECSDALFRRICVHEAGHLVVGALLADISGSDPIEAKVDRRLYVGVANRTDFVRRSGFDLTRDSFLAEITTLLAGLAAEEEVLESRGSGAGGVSACDLRSATELATAMEVAHGLGEALLHRAKARERLDALLDNDGDLRRRVSRTLDECFGRARELVESERRVIERVAQELASFGMCSASIIDRATRQDLETGTSRERKGSYVRQTGTRAGSRTFPIALRPRTEDQAGSAAVGQSAPPRES
;
A
#
# COMPACT_ATOMS: atom_id res chain seq x y z
N MET A 1 39.76 -3.78 -30.78
CA MET A 1 39.94 -3.01 -32.03
C MET A 1 39.99 -1.49 -31.81
N LEU A 2 40.13 -0.98 -30.58
CA LEU A 2 40.12 0.47 -30.28
C LEU A 2 41.35 0.87 -29.43
N HIS A 3 42.55 0.47 -29.84
CA HIS A 3 43.76 0.95 -29.17
C HIS A 3 44.12 2.36 -29.69
N ASN A 4 44.20 3.34 -28.78
CA ASN A 4 44.70 4.72 -28.98
C ASN A 4 43.79 5.75 -29.70
N VAL A 5 42.47 5.62 -29.67
CA VAL A 5 41.54 6.65 -30.20
C VAL A 5 40.56 7.12 -29.09
N PRO A 6 40.27 8.42 -28.95
CA PRO A 6 39.18 8.89 -28.09
C PRO A 6 37.87 8.22 -28.52
N CYS A 7 37.15 7.61 -27.58
CA CYS A 7 35.88 6.95 -27.86
C CYS A 7 34.99 6.94 -26.62
N THR A 8 33.69 7.05 -26.86
CA THR A 8 32.57 6.92 -25.94
C THR A 8 31.80 5.65 -26.26
N ILE A 9 31.73 4.72 -25.31
CA ILE A 9 31.00 3.46 -25.46
C ILE A 9 29.83 3.43 -24.47
N GLY A 10 28.63 3.12 -24.96
CA GLY A 10 27.48 2.79 -24.11
C GLY A 10 27.51 1.32 -23.72
N ILE A 11 27.27 1.03 -22.44
CA ILE A 11 27.12 -0.34 -21.91
C ILE A 11 25.73 -0.41 -21.29
N VAL A 12 24.88 -1.29 -21.82
CA VAL A 12 23.45 -1.38 -21.49
C VAL A 12 23.16 -2.72 -20.82
N GLY A 13 22.26 -2.77 -19.84
CA GLY A 13 21.92 -4.00 -19.10
C GLY A 13 22.69 -4.16 -17.78
N VAL A 14 23.05 -3.03 -17.14
CA VAL A 14 23.85 -3.02 -15.91
C VAL A 14 22.94 -2.95 -14.67
N ASP A 15 22.85 -4.04 -13.91
CA ASP A 15 22.17 -4.05 -12.61
C ASP A 15 23.06 -3.51 -11.46
N GLU A 16 22.43 -3.21 -10.32
CA GLU A 16 23.09 -2.63 -9.14
C GLU A 16 24.18 -3.54 -8.54
N GLY A 17 24.04 -4.86 -8.66
CA GLY A 17 25.04 -5.84 -8.22
C GLY A 17 26.23 -5.95 -9.17
N SER A 18 26.01 -5.75 -10.47
CA SER A 18 27.03 -5.90 -11.51
C SER A 18 27.86 -4.63 -11.76
N ILE A 19 27.39 -3.46 -11.30
CA ILE A 19 27.99 -2.16 -11.66
C ILE A 19 29.46 -2.04 -11.25
N THR A 20 29.82 -2.55 -10.07
CA THR A 20 31.18 -2.46 -9.54
C THR A 20 32.14 -3.26 -10.42
N ALA A 21 31.76 -4.49 -10.76
CA ALA A 21 32.54 -5.37 -11.62
C ALA A 21 32.70 -4.80 -13.04
N ILE A 22 31.62 -4.27 -13.62
CA ILE A 22 31.63 -3.67 -14.96
C ILE A 22 32.46 -2.38 -14.98
N THR A 23 32.39 -1.57 -13.92
CA THR A 23 33.21 -0.36 -13.77
C THR A 23 34.70 -0.70 -13.73
N TYR A 24 35.10 -1.72 -12.95
CA TYR A 24 36.49 -2.19 -12.91
C TYR A 24 36.94 -2.77 -14.26
N GLY A 25 36.10 -3.56 -14.93
CA GLY A 25 36.39 -4.10 -16.26
C GLY A 25 36.55 -3.02 -17.33
N ALA A 26 35.65 -2.04 -17.37
CA ALA A 26 35.73 -0.90 -18.28
C ALA A 26 37.01 -0.08 -18.03
N ARG A 27 37.41 0.10 -16.76
CA ARG A 27 38.68 0.78 -16.41
C ARG A 27 39.89 0.01 -16.93
N ASP A 28 39.97 -1.28 -16.65
CA ASP A 28 41.15 -2.09 -16.97
C ASP A 28 41.30 -2.34 -18.48
N ILE A 29 40.19 -2.44 -19.21
CA ILE A 29 40.19 -2.69 -20.66
C ILE A 29 40.31 -1.38 -21.47
N LEU A 30 39.57 -0.33 -21.09
CA LEU A 30 39.45 0.89 -21.89
C LEU A 30 40.31 2.05 -21.37
N GLY A 31 40.71 2.05 -20.08
CA GLY A 31 41.34 3.21 -19.43
C GLY A 31 40.44 4.45 -19.40
N ALA A 32 39.12 4.23 -19.41
CA ALA A 32 38.08 5.23 -19.62
C ALA A 32 37.55 5.85 -18.32
N TRP A 33 36.99 7.05 -18.42
CA TRP A 33 36.07 7.62 -17.42
C TRP A 33 34.76 6.84 -17.43
N VAL A 34 34.25 6.44 -16.27
CA VAL A 34 32.97 5.73 -16.19
C VAL A 34 31.89 6.67 -15.67
N VAL A 35 30.82 6.84 -16.43
CA VAL A 35 29.64 7.65 -16.08
C VAL A 35 28.44 6.71 -15.99
N GLY A 36 27.86 6.55 -14.81
CA GLY A 36 26.70 5.66 -14.60
C GLY A 36 25.53 6.38 -13.97
N SER A 37 24.31 6.03 -14.40
CA SER A 37 23.06 6.43 -13.74
C SER A 37 22.54 5.27 -12.90
N LEU A 38 22.28 5.50 -11.61
CA LEU A 38 21.62 4.52 -10.74
C LEU A 38 20.54 5.22 -9.93
N GLY A 39 19.27 4.81 -10.04
CA GLY A 39 18.23 5.16 -9.07
C GLY A 39 18.11 6.66 -8.75
N HIS A 40 18.26 7.55 -9.75
CA HIS A 40 18.31 9.02 -9.65
C HIS A 40 19.65 9.68 -9.27
N ASP A 41 20.74 8.92 -9.10
CA ASP A 41 22.04 9.42 -8.65
C ASP A 41 23.12 9.18 -9.72
N VAL A 42 23.64 10.24 -10.33
CA VAL A 42 24.68 10.13 -11.36
C VAL A 42 26.06 10.13 -10.72
N SER A 43 26.82 9.07 -10.95
CA SER A 43 28.18 8.91 -10.41
C SER A 43 29.22 8.95 -11.53
N ILE A 44 30.22 9.82 -11.39
CA ILE A 44 31.38 9.89 -12.28
C ILE A 44 32.57 9.29 -11.54
N TYR A 45 33.23 8.31 -12.15
CA TYR A 45 34.47 7.75 -11.67
C TYR A 45 35.63 8.30 -12.49
N ASP A 46 36.57 8.96 -11.83
CA ASP A 46 37.80 9.44 -12.47
C ASP A 46 38.82 8.32 -12.68
N ARG A 47 39.90 8.61 -13.42
CA ARG A 47 41.00 7.65 -13.69
C ARG A 47 41.68 7.10 -12.43
N THR A 48 41.50 7.73 -11.27
CA THR A 48 42.08 7.31 -9.98
C THR A 48 41.11 6.48 -9.12
N GLY A 49 39.85 6.32 -9.56
CA GLY A 49 38.80 5.62 -8.83
C GLY A 49 38.07 6.48 -7.80
N SER A 50 38.30 7.80 -7.78
CA SER A 50 37.61 8.70 -6.87
C SER A 50 36.21 8.99 -7.40
N ARG A 51 35.19 8.58 -6.64
CA ARG A 51 33.78 8.86 -6.94
C ARG A 51 33.53 10.37 -6.78
N ARG A 52 33.14 11.04 -7.86
CA ARG A 52 32.53 12.38 -7.78
C ARG A 52 31.02 12.24 -7.94
N ARG A 53 30.28 12.48 -6.86
CA ARG A 53 28.82 12.64 -6.91
C ARG A 53 28.53 14.02 -7.50
N ASN A 54 27.72 14.10 -8.54
CA ASN A 54 27.32 15.37 -9.11
C ASN A 54 25.79 15.48 -9.01
N LEU A 55 25.32 16.08 -7.92
CA LEU A 55 23.89 16.13 -7.55
C LEU A 55 23.06 17.11 -8.40
N ASP A 56 23.71 17.97 -9.19
CA ASP A 56 23.06 19.09 -9.91
C ASP A 56 22.91 18.89 -11.43
N LYS A 57 23.36 17.76 -12.00
CA LYS A 57 23.35 17.54 -13.46
C LYS A 57 22.53 16.32 -13.86
N ASP A 58 21.65 16.50 -14.85
CA ASP A 58 20.93 15.38 -15.47
C ASP A 58 21.88 14.52 -16.34
N LEU A 59 21.46 13.27 -16.59
CA LEU A 59 22.22 12.30 -17.38
C LEU A 59 22.56 12.82 -18.79
N ARG A 60 21.67 13.61 -19.39
CA ARG A 60 21.84 14.18 -20.75
C ARG A 60 23.00 15.18 -20.80
N SER A 61 23.12 16.02 -19.77
CA SER A 61 24.18 17.02 -19.64
C SER A 61 25.55 16.35 -19.49
N LEU A 62 25.60 15.23 -18.77
CA LEU A 62 26.82 14.46 -18.52
C LEU A 62 27.24 13.62 -19.73
N ILE A 63 26.29 13.09 -20.49
CA ILE A 63 26.56 12.44 -21.78
C ILE A 63 27.21 13.42 -22.77
N VAL A 64 26.70 14.66 -22.85
CA VAL A 64 27.25 15.70 -23.73
C VAL A 64 28.64 16.15 -23.26
N GLU A 65 28.89 16.18 -21.95
CA GLU A 65 30.20 16.49 -21.38
C GLU A 65 31.22 15.36 -21.65
N ALA A 66 30.82 14.11 -21.48
CA ALA A 66 31.63 12.92 -21.80
C ALA A 66 31.98 12.83 -23.29
N ALA A 67 31.07 13.24 -24.18
CA ALA A 67 31.31 13.29 -25.63
C ALA A 67 32.17 14.49 -26.06
N LYS A 68 32.25 15.57 -25.26
CA LYS A 68 33.05 16.77 -25.56
C LYS A 68 34.48 16.69 -25.03
N GLY A 69 34.71 15.98 -23.93
CA GLY A 69 36.05 15.72 -23.42
C GLY A 69 36.74 14.73 -24.34
N GLY A 70 37.85 15.09 -24.98
CA GLY A 70 38.63 14.21 -25.86
C GLY A 70 39.30 13.01 -25.18
N ASP A 71 38.74 12.54 -24.06
CA ASP A 71 39.14 11.38 -23.28
C ASP A 71 38.25 10.17 -23.60
N ARG A 72 38.71 8.97 -23.23
CA ARG A 72 37.93 7.73 -23.36
C ARG A 72 36.86 7.68 -22.27
N SER A 73 35.62 7.35 -22.64
CA SER A 73 34.45 7.37 -21.74
C SER A 73 33.61 6.10 -21.91
N ALA A 74 33.12 5.53 -20.81
CA ALA A 74 32.16 4.44 -20.79
C ALA A 74 30.90 4.91 -20.05
N VAL A 75 29.75 4.82 -20.69
CA VAL A 75 28.46 5.20 -20.11
C VAL A 75 27.69 3.94 -19.75
N LEU A 76 27.38 3.74 -18.47
CA LEU A 76 26.61 2.61 -17.98
C LEU A 76 25.13 2.98 -17.94
N LEU A 77 24.32 2.19 -18.62
CA LEU A 77 22.88 2.35 -18.79
C LEU A 77 22.18 1.07 -18.33
N ASP A 78 21.03 1.22 -17.69
CA ASP A 78 20.26 0.09 -17.16
C ASP A 78 19.53 -0.62 -18.33
N THR A 79 18.82 0.15 -19.16
CA THR A 79 18.07 -0.36 -20.31
C THR A 79 18.42 0.36 -21.63
N MET A 80 18.12 -0.27 -22.76
CA MET A 80 18.22 0.35 -24.08
C MET A 80 17.32 1.57 -24.20
N ASP A 81 16.27 1.67 -23.39
CA ASP A 81 15.38 2.83 -23.36
C ASP A 81 16.06 4.09 -22.79
N ASP A 82 17.14 3.92 -22.02
CA ASP A 82 17.96 5.04 -21.52
C ASP A 82 18.92 5.60 -22.58
N VAL A 83 19.08 4.90 -23.70
CA VAL A 83 19.91 5.35 -24.83
C VAL A 83 19.14 6.44 -25.60
N SER A 84 19.44 7.71 -25.30
CA SER A 84 18.88 8.81 -26.08
C SER A 84 19.33 8.76 -27.56
N PRO A 85 18.51 9.22 -28.52
CA PRO A 85 18.90 9.28 -29.93
C PRO A 85 20.19 10.09 -30.18
N ALA A 86 20.41 11.15 -29.39
CA ALA A 86 21.62 11.95 -29.44
C ALA A 86 22.86 11.14 -29.00
N PHE A 87 22.73 10.33 -27.94
CA PHE A 87 23.80 9.47 -27.46
C PHE A 87 24.13 8.36 -28.47
N SER A 88 23.09 7.71 -29.02
CA SER A 88 23.28 6.70 -30.06
C SER A 88 23.97 7.24 -31.32
N ALA A 89 23.78 8.52 -31.62
CA ALA A 89 24.44 9.18 -32.75
C ALA A 89 25.89 9.62 -32.44
N SER A 90 26.23 9.85 -31.18
CA SER A 90 27.55 10.31 -30.75
C SER A 90 28.48 9.21 -30.24
N ALA A 91 27.94 8.07 -29.79
CA ALA A 91 28.73 6.96 -29.27
C ALA A 91 29.36 6.14 -30.40
N GLU A 92 30.63 5.78 -30.26
CA GLU A 92 31.35 4.90 -31.20
C GLU A 92 30.84 3.46 -31.16
N GLY A 93 30.10 3.08 -30.11
CA GLY A 93 29.42 1.80 -30.02
C GLY A 93 28.54 1.70 -28.79
N ILE A 94 27.49 0.89 -28.90
CA ILE A 94 26.64 0.50 -27.78
C ILE A 94 26.75 -1.01 -27.64
N VAL A 95 27.13 -1.46 -26.45
CA VAL A 95 27.25 -2.86 -26.08
C VAL A 95 26.09 -3.18 -25.16
N VAL A 96 25.23 -4.12 -25.58
CA VAL A 96 24.21 -4.68 -24.71
C VAL A 96 24.83 -5.88 -24.00
N LEU A 97 24.83 -5.85 -22.66
CA LEU A 97 25.26 -6.97 -21.85
C LEU A 97 24.16 -8.03 -21.88
N GLU A 98 24.48 -9.17 -22.47
CA GLU A 98 23.66 -10.36 -22.36
C GLU A 98 23.92 -11.03 -20.99
N PRO A 99 22.94 -11.77 -20.43
CA PRO A 99 23.15 -12.53 -19.20
C PRO A 99 24.38 -13.44 -19.31
N VAL A 100 25.11 -13.60 -18.21
CA VAL A 100 26.30 -14.46 -18.18
C VAL A 100 25.87 -15.90 -18.47
N ASP A 101 26.27 -16.39 -19.64
CA ASP A 101 25.95 -17.73 -20.10
C ASP A 101 27.18 -18.66 -20.05
N ARG A 102 26.95 -19.94 -20.36
CA ARG A 102 28.02 -20.95 -20.40
C ARG A 102 29.16 -20.55 -21.34
N ALA A 103 28.86 -19.90 -22.46
CA ALA A 103 29.84 -19.53 -23.46
C ALA A 103 30.78 -18.44 -22.94
N LEU A 104 30.22 -17.44 -22.24
CA LEU A 104 30.96 -16.33 -21.64
C LEU A 104 31.86 -16.82 -20.50
N VAL A 105 31.33 -17.64 -19.60
CA VAL A 105 32.11 -18.24 -18.50
C VAL A 105 33.23 -19.12 -19.05
N ARG A 106 32.95 -19.91 -20.10
CA ARG A 106 33.98 -20.72 -20.76
C ARG A 106 35.06 -19.84 -21.36
N ALA A 107 34.69 -18.75 -22.04
CA ALA A 107 35.65 -17.80 -22.58
C ALA A 107 36.52 -17.18 -21.48
N ALA A 108 35.92 -16.76 -20.36
CA ALA A 108 36.65 -16.21 -19.21
C ALA A 108 37.66 -17.22 -18.63
N PHE A 109 37.28 -18.49 -18.46
CA PHE A 109 38.21 -19.54 -18.06
C PHE A 109 39.34 -19.78 -19.07
N MET A 110 39.04 -19.73 -20.36
CA MET A 110 40.03 -19.90 -21.42
C MET A 110 41.02 -18.72 -21.48
N VAL A 111 40.56 -17.50 -21.24
CA VAL A 111 41.41 -16.30 -21.22
C VAL A 111 42.29 -16.26 -19.96
N THR A 112 41.72 -16.54 -18.79
CA THR A 112 42.39 -16.34 -17.50
C THR A 112 43.18 -17.57 -17.03
N ALA A 113 42.61 -18.77 -17.18
CA ALA A 113 43.16 -20.03 -16.67
C ALA A 113 43.66 -20.97 -17.78
N LYS A 114 43.45 -20.63 -19.06
CA LYS A 114 43.81 -21.43 -20.25
C LYS A 114 43.17 -22.83 -20.31
N ARG A 115 42.22 -23.11 -19.42
CA ARG A 115 41.46 -24.36 -19.32
C ARG A 115 40.09 -24.05 -18.75
N ALA A 116 39.06 -24.71 -19.26
CA ALA A 116 37.68 -24.55 -18.82
C ALA A 116 37.14 -25.83 -18.16
N PRO A 117 36.22 -25.70 -17.18
CA PRO A 117 35.48 -26.84 -16.64
C PRO A 117 34.55 -27.48 -17.69
N GLY A 118 34.04 -28.67 -17.38
CA GLY A 118 32.95 -29.28 -18.14
C GLY A 118 31.63 -28.51 -18.00
N PRO A 119 30.58 -28.89 -18.75
CA PRO A 119 29.31 -28.17 -18.79
C PRO A 119 28.72 -27.84 -17.42
N GLU A 120 28.65 -28.82 -16.51
CA GLU A 120 28.15 -28.64 -15.14
C GLU A 120 28.96 -27.62 -14.33
N GLY A 121 30.28 -27.56 -14.54
CA GLY A 121 31.13 -26.60 -13.86
C GLY A 121 31.02 -25.19 -14.47
N LEU A 122 30.70 -25.09 -15.76
CA LEU A 122 30.38 -23.81 -16.40
C LEU A 122 29.04 -23.27 -15.90
N ASP A 123 28.03 -24.13 -15.78
CA ASP A 123 26.73 -23.79 -15.19
C ASP A 123 26.85 -23.30 -13.76
N LEU A 124 27.63 -24.03 -12.95
CA LEU A 124 27.87 -23.67 -11.56
C LEU A 124 28.44 -22.26 -11.43
N VAL A 125 29.38 -21.89 -12.29
CA VAL A 125 30.00 -20.56 -12.23
C VAL A 125 29.10 -19.49 -12.86
N ALA A 126 28.34 -19.82 -13.90
CA ALA A 126 27.33 -18.91 -14.48
C ALA A 126 26.18 -18.61 -13.51
N SER A 127 25.91 -19.49 -12.54
CA SER A 127 24.87 -19.30 -11.52
C SER A 127 25.27 -18.36 -10.37
N LEU A 128 26.51 -17.87 -10.34
CA LEU A 128 26.96 -16.92 -9.34
C LEU A 128 26.60 -15.48 -9.75
N PRO A 129 26.31 -14.61 -8.77
CA PRO A 129 26.32 -13.17 -8.98
C PRO A 129 27.60 -12.69 -9.67
N LEU A 130 27.46 -11.70 -10.56
CA LEU A 130 28.51 -11.28 -11.50
C LEU A 130 29.75 -10.73 -10.79
N ASP A 131 29.55 -10.06 -9.66
CA ASP A 131 30.58 -9.56 -8.74
C ASP A 131 31.39 -10.69 -8.08
N LEU A 132 30.81 -11.87 -7.91
CA LEU A 132 31.46 -13.04 -7.31
C LEU A 132 32.20 -13.91 -8.34
N ILE A 133 31.89 -13.81 -9.64
CA ILE A 133 32.53 -14.61 -10.69
C ILE A 133 34.05 -14.33 -10.76
N ASP A 134 34.47 -13.08 -10.58
CA ASP A 134 35.90 -12.71 -10.58
C ASP A 134 36.66 -13.35 -9.40
N SER A 135 35.98 -13.51 -8.27
CA SER A 135 36.53 -14.22 -7.11
C SER A 135 36.71 -15.73 -7.35
N VAL A 136 36.07 -16.28 -8.38
CA VAL A 136 36.18 -17.69 -8.80
C VAL A 136 37.25 -17.87 -9.89
N ILE A 137 37.20 -17.06 -10.95
CA ILE A 137 38.04 -17.18 -12.14
C ILE A 137 39.31 -16.32 -11.98
N ALA A 138 40.38 -16.89 -11.42
CA ALA A 138 41.62 -16.16 -11.16
C ALA A 138 42.85 -16.72 -11.92
N PRO A 139 43.84 -15.89 -12.28
CA PRO A 139 45.09 -16.35 -12.89
C PRO A 139 45.80 -17.39 -12.02
N ARG A 140 46.35 -18.43 -12.66
CA ARG A 140 47.09 -19.54 -12.00
C ARG A 140 46.27 -20.40 -11.02
N ARG A 141 44.94 -20.28 -11.01
CA ARG A 141 44.05 -21.14 -10.22
C ARG A 141 43.63 -22.37 -11.03
N SER A 142 43.64 -23.55 -10.40
CA SER A 142 43.14 -24.77 -11.05
C SER A 142 41.60 -24.73 -11.20
N VAL A 143 41.09 -25.44 -12.20
CA VAL A 143 39.65 -25.57 -12.44
C VAL A 143 38.95 -26.15 -11.20
N GLU A 144 39.49 -27.23 -10.62
CA GLU A 144 38.95 -27.87 -9.41
C GLU A 144 38.84 -26.91 -8.23
N ARG A 145 39.88 -26.09 -8.00
CA ARG A 145 39.87 -25.10 -6.91
C ARG A 145 38.87 -23.99 -7.19
N SER A 146 38.72 -23.58 -8.45
CA SER A 146 37.73 -22.57 -8.86
C SER A 146 36.31 -23.09 -8.65
N LEU A 147 36.00 -24.31 -9.07
CA LEU A 147 34.71 -24.95 -8.80
C LEU A 147 34.47 -25.14 -7.29
N GLY A 148 35.50 -25.50 -6.52
CA GLY A 148 35.39 -25.60 -5.06
C GLY A 148 35.14 -24.26 -4.35
N ILE A 149 35.60 -23.15 -4.91
CA ILE A 149 35.24 -21.80 -4.42
C ILE A 149 33.82 -21.46 -4.86
N ALA A 150 33.47 -21.71 -6.12
CA ALA A 150 32.12 -21.47 -6.64
C ALA A 150 31.06 -22.20 -5.81
N LYS A 151 31.25 -23.48 -5.49
CA LYS A 151 30.35 -24.25 -4.60
C LYS A 151 30.22 -23.64 -3.22
N ARG A 152 31.32 -23.16 -2.63
CA ARG A 152 31.32 -22.55 -1.29
C ARG A 152 30.65 -21.18 -1.28
N LEU A 153 30.87 -20.37 -2.31
CA LEU A 153 30.21 -19.06 -2.46
C LEU A 153 28.72 -19.25 -2.72
N LEU A 154 28.35 -20.18 -3.60
CA LEU A 154 26.96 -20.54 -3.84
C LEU A 154 26.28 -21.03 -2.56
N ALA A 155 26.96 -21.88 -1.79
CA ALA A 155 26.47 -22.35 -0.48
C ALA A 155 26.38 -21.22 0.55
N ALA A 156 27.31 -20.26 0.54
CA ALA A 156 27.27 -19.09 1.42
C ALA A 156 26.10 -18.15 1.07
N VAL A 157 25.90 -17.85 -0.22
CA VAL A 157 24.76 -17.08 -0.73
C VAL A 157 23.43 -17.79 -0.41
N ARG A 158 23.38 -19.12 -0.57
CA ARG A 158 22.26 -19.98 -0.15
C ARG A 158 22.15 -20.23 1.36
N SER A 159 23.04 -19.65 2.17
CA SER A 159 22.96 -19.71 3.64
C SER A 159 22.53 -18.38 4.24
N GLU A 160 22.78 -17.27 3.53
CA GLU A 160 22.19 -15.96 3.85
C GLU A 160 20.72 -15.86 3.42
N GLY A 161 20.30 -16.61 2.39
CA GLY A 161 18.90 -16.98 2.16
C GLY A 161 18.70 -18.46 2.51
N HIS A 162 17.93 -18.78 3.56
CA HIS A 162 17.72 -20.13 4.11
C HIS A 162 17.47 -21.26 3.07
N PRO A 163 17.78 -22.53 3.42
CA PRO A 163 18.30 -23.55 2.51
C PRO A 163 17.21 -24.22 1.66
N VAL A 164 17.59 -24.57 0.43
CA VAL A 164 16.89 -25.55 -0.41
C VAL A 164 17.90 -26.60 -0.81
N ASP A 165 17.68 -27.84 -0.37
CA ASP A 165 18.27 -29.04 -0.96
C ASP A 165 17.13 -30.01 -1.33
N ASP A 166 17.41 -30.79 -2.36
CA ASP A 166 16.49 -31.60 -3.15
C ASP A 166 15.64 -32.61 -2.36
N ALA A 167 14.42 -32.82 -2.87
CA ALA A 167 13.46 -33.85 -2.48
C ALA A 167 12.93 -33.76 -1.03
N ALA A 168 12.23 -32.67 -0.70
CA ALA A 168 11.29 -32.67 0.41
C ALA A 168 9.88 -32.94 -0.13
N GLU A 169 9.23 -33.98 0.40
CA GLU A 169 7.78 -34.10 0.44
C GLU A 169 7.16 -32.75 0.81
N VAL A 170 6.10 -32.37 0.09
CA VAL A 170 5.26 -31.24 0.45
C VAL A 170 4.93 -31.37 1.93
N PRO A 171 5.22 -30.37 2.78
CA PRO A 171 4.80 -30.47 4.16
C PRO A 171 3.28 -30.43 4.16
N GLU A 172 2.64 -31.60 4.29
CA GLU A 172 1.32 -31.68 4.89
C GLU A 172 1.43 -30.91 6.21
N GLU A 173 0.72 -29.78 6.35
CA GLU A 173 0.64 -29.13 7.65
C GLU A 173 0.26 -30.20 8.68
N PRO A 174 0.90 -30.21 9.86
CA PRO A 174 0.49 -31.11 10.91
C PRO A 174 -1.01 -30.93 11.14
N VAL A 175 -1.71 -32.05 11.39
CA VAL A 175 -3.16 -32.15 11.68
C VAL A 175 -3.59 -31.25 12.86
N ASP A 176 -2.64 -30.62 13.56
CA ASP A 176 -2.82 -29.85 14.77
C ASP A 176 -2.74 -28.33 14.50
N GLY A 177 -3.90 -27.67 14.53
CA GLY A 177 -4.07 -26.23 14.33
C GLY A 177 -5.54 -25.82 14.42
N PRO A 178 -5.87 -24.52 14.58
CA PRO A 178 -7.27 -24.09 14.73
C PRO A 178 -8.08 -24.37 13.47
N ARG A 179 -9.33 -24.78 13.65
CA ARG A 179 -10.33 -24.86 12.57
C ARG A 179 -10.92 -23.47 12.30
N LEU A 180 -11.61 -23.32 11.17
CA LEU A 180 -12.27 -22.06 10.83
C LEU A 180 -13.27 -21.64 11.90
N GLU A 181 -13.99 -22.61 12.48
CA GLU A 181 -14.94 -22.38 13.58
C GLU A 181 -14.30 -21.87 14.88
N ASP A 182 -12.98 -22.05 15.05
CA ASP A 182 -12.23 -21.58 16.24
C ASP A 182 -11.73 -20.14 16.08
N LEU A 183 -11.75 -19.59 14.87
CA LEU A 183 -11.25 -18.25 14.58
C LEU A 183 -12.34 -17.19 14.81
N SER A 184 -11.93 -16.02 15.28
CA SER A 184 -12.82 -14.89 15.56
C SER A 184 -12.42 -13.65 14.76
N GLY A 185 -13.40 -12.83 14.37
CA GLY A 185 -13.14 -11.55 13.69
C GLY A 185 -12.86 -11.64 12.19
N LEU A 186 -13.27 -12.72 11.52
CA LEU A 186 -13.05 -12.91 10.09
C LEU A 186 -14.11 -12.23 9.20
N GLY A 187 -15.23 -11.77 9.76
CA GLY A 187 -16.31 -11.10 9.01
C GLY A 187 -16.78 -11.92 7.80
N GLU A 188 -16.97 -11.24 6.66
CA GLU A 188 -17.40 -11.84 5.39
C GLU A 188 -16.46 -12.97 4.90
N VAL A 189 -15.16 -12.90 5.23
CA VAL A 189 -14.19 -13.95 4.88
C VAL A 189 -14.49 -15.26 5.62
N GLY A 190 -14.94 -15.16 6.87
CA GLY A 190 -15.39 -16.31 7.65
C GLY A 190 -16.68 -16.92 7.12
N GLU A 191 -17.64 -16.08 6.72
CA GLU A 191 -18.91 -16.54 6.11
C GLU A 191 -18.64 -17.29 4.81
N TRP A 192 -17.86 -16.69 3.90
CA TRP A 192 -17.44 -17.32 2.66
C TRP A 192 -16.71 -18.65 2.90
N GLY A 193 -15.80 -18.69 3.89
CA GLY A 193 -15.10 -19.92 4.24
C GLY A 193 -16.05 -21.03 4.73
N ASN A 194 -17.08 -20.70 5.50
CA ASN A 194 -18.08 -21.66 5.96
C ASN A 194 -18.97 -22.18 4.81
N ASP A 195 -19.30 -21.33 3.85
CA ASP A 195 -20.04 -21.74 2.66
C ASP A 195 -19.18 -22.68 1.81
N LEU A 196 -17.89 -22.36 1.60
CA LEU A 196 -16.97 -23.24 0.88
C LEU A 196 -16.81 -24.61 1.56
N VAL A 197 -16.79 -24.67 2.90
CA VAL A 197 -16.74 -25.94 3.65
C VAL A 197 -17.95 -26.82 3.27
N ARG A 198 -19.15 -26.23 3.14
CA ARG A 198 -20.37 -26.94 2.73
C ARG A 198 -20.31 -27.34 1.26
N ASP A 199 -19.96 -26.41 0.38
CA ASP A 199 -19.90 -26.64 -1.06
C ASP A 199 -18.93 -27.77 -1.41
N LEU A 200 -17.75 -27.82 -0.76
CA LEU A 200 -16.80 -28.90 -0.97
C LEU A 200 -17.29 -30.25 -0.44
N ALA A 201 -18.08 -30.27 0.64
CA ALA A 201 -18.72 -31.48 1.13
C ALA A 201 -19.80 -31.99 0.16
N ASP A 202 -20.63 -31.08 -0.36
CA ASP A 202 -21.68 -31.37 -1.33
C ASP A 202 -21.08 -31.84 -2.66
N TYR A 203 -20.03 -31.18 -3.14
CA TYR A 203 -19.27 -31.61 -4.31
C TYR A 203 -18.68 -33.02 -4.14
N ARG A 204 -18.05 -33.31 -2.99
CA ARG A 204 -17.52 -34.65 -2.68
C ARG A 204 -18.60 -35.72 -2.62
N SER A 205 -19.83 -35.36 -2.24
CA SER A 205 -20.98 -36.27 -2.23
C SER A 205 -21.63 -36.44 -3.60
N GLY A 206 -21.26 -35.60 -4.59
CA GLY A 206 -21.89 -35.55 -5.90
C GLY A 206 -23.22 -34.80 -5.96
N ALA A 207 -23.58 -34.07 -4.90
CA ALA A 207 -24.82 -33.30 -4.83
C ALA A 207 -24.79 -32.04 -5.73
N ILE A 208 -23.61 -31.43 -5.88
CA ILE A 208 -23.38 -30.29 -6.77
C ILE A 208 -22.18 -30.55 -7.70
N PRO A 209 -22.20 -30.02 -8.93
CA PRO A 209 -21.04 -30.04 -9.82
C PRO A 209 -19.97 -29.01 -9.39
N TRP A 210 -18.72 -29.19 -9.83
CA TRP A 210 -17.65 -28.22 -9.57
C TRP A 210 -17.92 -26.82 -10.15
N SER A 211 -18.82 -26.68 -11.12
CA SER A 211 -19.25 -25.37 -11.63
C SER A 211 -19.92 -24.50 -10.59
N ASP A 212 -20.46 -25.11 -9.54
CA ASP A 212 -21.26 -24.43 -8.52
C ASP A 212 -20.44 -24.16 -7.25
N VAL A 213 -19.16 -24.56 -7.23
CA VAL A 213 -18.21 -24.28 -6.15
C VAL A 213 -17.38 -23.05 -6.50
N ASP A 214 -17.30 -22.08 -5.58
CA ASP A 214 -16.45 -20.91 -5.72
C ASP A 214 -14.98 -21.31 -5.91
N ARG A 215 -14.36 -20.82 -6.98
CA ARG A 215 -13.03 -21.30 -7.41
C ARG A 215 -11.88 -20.49 -6.82
N GLY A 216 -12.13 -19.29 -6.34
CA GLY A 216 -11.09 -18.53 -5.66
C GLY A 216 -11.52 -17.19 -5.11
N VAL A 217 -10.73 -16.73 -4.14
CA VAL A 217 -10.96 -15.48 -3.41
C VAL A 217 -9.63 -14.77 -3.21
N LEU A 218 -9.67 -13.43 -3.25
CA LEU A 218 -8.60 -12.59 -2.73
C LEU A 218 -9.01 -12.07 -1.36
N VAL A 219 -8.21 -12.40 -0.34
CA VAL A 219 -8.35 -11.91 1.03
C VAL A 219 -7.41 -10.73 1.25
N ALA A 220 -7.98 -9.54 1.39
CA ALA A 220 -7.24 -8.32 1.67
C ALA A 220 -7.35 -7.95 3.17
N GLY A 221 -6.40 -7.16 3.66
CA GLY A 221 -6.48 -6.58 5.00
C GLY A 221 -5.11 -6.19 5.54
N PRO A 222 -5.05 -5.44 6.66
CA PRO A 222 -3.79 -5.01 7.26
C PRO A 222 -2.84 -6.18 7.59
N PRO A 223 -1.53 -5.96 7.72
CA PRO A 223 -0.61 -6.98 8.19
C PRO A 223 -1.03 -7.46 9.60
N GLY A 224 -0.91 -8.76 9.86
CA GLY A 224 -1.17 -9.31 11.20
C GLY A 224 -2.65 -9.57 11.56
N VAL A 225 -3.60 -9.38 10.65
CA VAL A 225 -5.03 -9.69 10.92
C VAL A 225 -5.41 -11.19 10.76
N GLY A 226 -4.45 -12.06 10.42
CA GLY A 226 -4.68 -13.50 10.34
C GLY A 226 -4.99 -14.06 8.95
N LYS A 227 -4.64 -13.36 7.86
CA LYS A 227 -4.84 -13.84 6.47
C LYS A 227 -4.25 -15.24 6.21
N THR A 228 -2.99 -15.46 6.61
CA THR A 228 -2.32 -16.77 6.48
C THR A 228 -2.94 -17.82 7.42
N MET A 229 -3.33 -17.43 8.63
CA MET A 229 -4.00 -18.32 9.59
C MET A 229 -5.37 -18.79 9.09
N PHE A 230 -6.11 -17.92 8.40
CA PHE A 230 -7.38 -18.24 7.77
C PHE A 230 -7.24 -19.39 6.76
N ALA A 231 -6.24 -19.35 5.88
CA ALA A 231 -6.04 -20.40 4.86
C ALA A 231 -5.78 -21.78 5.49
N GLY A 232 -4.93 -21.84 6.52
CA GLY A 232 -4.70 -23.05 7.33
C GLY A 232 -5.99 -23.56 7.98
N ALA A 233 -6.74 -22.67 8.61
CA ALA A 233 -7.97 -23.02 9.32
C ALA A 233 -9.08 -23.51 8.38
N LEU A 234 -9.21 -22.86 7.21
CA LEU A 234 -10.15 -23.25 6.16
C LEU A 234 -9.82 -24.65 5.63
N ALA A 235 -8.56 -24.93 5.30
CA ALA A 235 -8.15 -26.26 4.83
C ALA A 235 -8.46 -27.36 5.85
N ARG A 236 -8.22 -27.10 7.14
CA ARG A 236 -8.55 -28.03 8.25
C ARG A 236 -10.05 -28.24 8.43
N SER A 237 -10.87 -27.19 8.33
CA SER A 237 -12.34 -27.33 8.38
C SER A 237 -12.88 -28.10 7.18
N CYS A 238 -12.31 -27.89 5.98
CA CYS A 238 -12.67 -28.65 4.78
C CYS A 238 -12.11 -30.09 4.80
N GLY A 239 -11.09 -30.38 5.63
CA GLY A 239 -10.38 -31.66 5.63
C GLY A 239 -9.71 -31.92 4.28
N ILE A 240 -9.04 -30.91 3.72
CA ILE A 240 -8.36 -30.98 2.41
C ILE A 240 -6.91 -30.48 2.52
N PRO A 241 -5.98 -30.91 1.64
CA PRO A 241 -4.61 -30.43 1.65
C PRO A 241 -4.49 -28.93 1.41
N LEU A 242 -3.46 -28.31 1.99
CA LEU A 242 -3.09 -26.91 1.79
C LEU A 242 -1.72 -26.80 1.14
N HIS A 243 -1.65 -26.11 0.01
CA HIS A 243 -0.39 -25.75 -0.66
C HIS A 243 -0.14 -24.25 -0.47
N ILE A 244 0.98 -23.88 0.14
CA ILE A 244 1.33 -22.48 0.42
C ILE A 244 2.47 -22.04 -0.50
N HIS A 245 2.27 -20.95 -1.22
CA HIS A 245 3.28 -20.34 -2.09
C HIS A 245 3.21 -18.81 -2.05
N SER A 246 4.28 -18.14 -2.49
CA SER A 246 4.33 -16.69 -2.71
C SER A 246 5.23 -16.36 -3.90
N CYS A 247 5.08 -15.17 -4.49
CA CYS A 247 5.94 -14.70 -5.58
C CYS A 247 7.42 -14.75 -5.17
N ALA A 248 7.74 -14.24 -3.97
CA ALA A 248 9.08 -14.28 -3.41
C ALA A 248 9.64 -15.71 -3.27
N SER A 249 8.80 -16.67 -2.86
CA SER A 249 9.22 -18.09 -2.74
C SER A 249 9.55 -18.74 -4.08
N TRP A 250 8.93 -18.27 -5.17
CA TRP A 250 9.23 -18.76 -6.51
C TRP A 250 10.43 -18.03 -7.10
N GLN A 251 10.56 -16.73 -6.85
CA GLN A 251 11.68 -15.92 -7.31
C GLN A 251 13.00 -16.34 -6.66
N SER A 252 12.99 -16.82 -5.41
CA SER A 252 14.21 -17.33 -4.76
C SER A 252 14.83 -18.53 -5.48
N ARG A 253 14.11 -19.18 -6.41
CA ARG A 253 14.59 -20.34 -7.18
C ARG A 253 15.43 -19.97 -8.40
N GLY A 254 15.52 -18.69 -8.77
CA GLY A 254 16.38 -18.25 -9.85
C GLY A 254 15.80 -17.08 -10.64
N HIS A 255 16.11 -17.04 -11.94
CA HIS A 255 15.67 -15.96 -12.81
C HIS A 255 14.19 -16.14 -13.21
N LEU A 256 13.64 -15.23 -14.03
CA LEU A 256 12.22 -15.23 -14.43
C LEU A 256 11.72 -16.61 -14.93
N GLY A 257 12.54 -17.32 -15.70
CA GLY A 257 12.19 -18.65 -16.20
C GLY A 257 12.03 -19.69 -15.09
N ASP A 258 12.82 -19.60 -14.02
CA ASP A 258 12.73 -20.50 -12.88
C ASP A 258 11.53 -20.17 -12.01
N LEU A 259 11.19 -18.89 -11.86
CA LEU A 259 9.95 -18.44 -11.23
C LEU A 259 8.73 -19.01 -11.96
N LEU A 260 8.65 -18.85 -13.29
CA LEU A 260 7.52 -19.36 -14.08
C LEU A 260 7.41 -20.89 -14.02
N LYS A 261 8.53 -21.61 -14.05
CA LYS A 261 8.55 -23.08 -13.86
C LYS A 261 8.09 -23.48 -12.46
N ALA A 262 8.56 -22.77 -11.43
CA ALA A 262 8.19 -23.00 -10.05
C ALA A 262 6.68 -22.78 -9.81
N MET A 263 6.13 -21.71 -10.36
CA MET A 263 4.70 -21.42 -10.36
C MET A 263 3.91 -22.51 -11.07
N THR A 264 4.33 -22.89 -12.28
CA THR A 264 3.66 -23.96 -13.04
C THR A 264 3.65 -25.28 -12.27
N ARG A 265 4.78 -25.63 -11.65
CA ARG A 265 4.90 -26.83 -10.83
C ARG A 265 3.99 -26.80 -9.60
N ALA A 266 3.90 -25.67 -8.90
CA ALA A 266 3.01 -25.50 -7.75
C ALA A 266 1.54 -25.75 -8.12
N PHE A 267 1.08 -25.21 -9.25
CA PHE A 267 -0.27 -25.46 -9.74
C PHE A 267 -0.48 -26.92 -10.19
N ASP A 268 0.51 -27.55 -10.83
CA ASP A 268 0.44 -28.96 -11.21
C ASP A 268 0.39 -29.89 -9.98
N GLU A 269 1.12 -29.57 -8.92
CA GLU A 269 1.07 -30.29 -7.64
C GLU A 269 -0.30 -30.14 -6.98
N ALA A 270 -0.86 -28.92 -6.93
CA ALA A 270 -2.21 -28.67 -6.41
C ALA A 270 -3.28 -29.45 -7.21
N ARG A 271 -3.21 -29.47 -8.55
CA ARG A 271 -4.14 -30.24 -9.39
C ARG A 271 -4.09 -31.75 -9.09
N ARG A 272 -2.91 -32.30 -8.81
CA ARG A 272 -2.75 -33.73 -8.45
C ARG A 272 -3.29 -34.05 -7.06
N ALA A 273 -3.30 -33.07 -6.16
CA ALA A 273 -3.81 -33.18 -4.80
C ALA A 273 -5.30 -32.80 -4.66
N ALA A 274 -6.00 -32.52 -5.77
CA ALA A 274 -7.39 -32.11 -5.76
C ALA A 274 -8.31 -33.19 -5.11
N PRO A 275 -9.29 -32.81 -4.26
CA PRO A 275 -9.63 -31.44 -3.90
C PRO A 275 -8.66 -30.83 -2.86
N CYS A 276 -8.19 -29.60 -3.08
CA CYS A 276 -7.22 -28.91 -2.21
C CYS A 276 -7.39 -27.38 -2.21
N ILE A 277 -6.72 -26.71 -1.28
CA ILE A 277 -6.55 -25.25 -1.26
C ILE A 277 -5.14 -24.92 -1.73
N LEU A 278 -5.04 -24.01 -2.72
CA LEU A 278 -3.80 -23.36 -3.12
C LEU A 278 -3.79 -21.93 -2.57
N PHE A 279 -2.98 -21.70 -1.55
CA PHE A 279 -2.81 -20.39 -0.93
C PHE A 279 -1.62 -19.64 -1.53
N LEU A 280 -1.89 -18.42 -2.01
CA LEU A 280 -0.89 -17.51 -2.57
C LEU A 280 -0.76 -16.29 -1.65
N ASP A 281 0.32 -16.21 -0.89
CA ASP A 281 0.59 -15.08 0.00
C ASP A 281 1.30 -13.94 -0.74
N GLU A 282 1.19 -12.72 -0.19
CA GLU A 282 1.80 -11.50 -0.73
C GLU A 282 1.49 -11.28 -2.22
N MET A 283 0.21 -11.38 -2.59
CA MET A 283 -0.25 -11.22 -3.98
C MET A 283 0.13 -9.85 -4.59
N ASP A 284 0.37 -8.84 -3.76
CA ASP A 284 0.88 -7.52 -4.13
C ASP A 284 2.31 -7.56 -4.70
N ALA A 285 3.09 -8.61 -4.40
CA ALA A 285 4.41 -8.82 -4.98
C ALA A 285 4.38 -9.20 -6.48
N PHE A 286 3.22 -9.60 -7.03
CA PHE A 286 3.06 -9.82 -8.47
C PHE A 286 2.93 -8.49 -9.25
N GLY A 287 2.55 -7.41 -8.56
CA GLY A 287 2.38 -6.07 -9.13
C GLY A 287 1.16 -5.91 -10.03
N SER A 288 1.17 -4.84 -10.85
CA SER A 288 0.11 -4.50 -11.79
C SER A 288 0.68 -4.20 -13.18
N ARG A 289 0.05 -4.68 -14.25
CA ARG A 289 0.48 -4.39 -15.63
C ARG A 289 0.26 -2.94 -16.03
N THR A 290 -0.48 -2.19 -15.22
CA THR A 290 -0.93 -0.82 -15.47
C THR A 290 -0.25 0.19 -14.56
N ASP A 291 0.94 -0.12 -14.02
CA ASP A 291 1.78 0.85 -13.32
C ASP A 291 2.84 1.47 -14.25
N PRO A 292 2.57 2.67 -14.83
CA PRO A 292 3.54 3.40 -15.66
C PRO A 292 4.89 3.75 -15.01
N GLY A 293 5.05 3.57 -13.69
CA GLY A 293 6.28 3.85 -12.96
C GLY A 293 7.19 2.63 -12.72
N ASP A 294 6.74 1.42 -13.06
CA ASP A 294 7.49 0.20 -12.82
C ASP A 294 8.59 0.02 -13.88
N ARG A 295 9.86 0.25 -13.48
CA ARG A 295 11.05 0.00 -14.31
C ARG A 295 11.18 -1.48 -14.73
N TYR A 296 10.45 -2.38 -14.06
CA TYR A 296 10.35 -3.81 -14.37
C TYR A 296 9.00 -4.20 -14.95
N ALA A 297 8.22 -3.25 -15.50
CA ALA A 297 6.87 -3.51 -16.02
C ALA A 297 6.80 -4.67 -17.03
N ALA A 298 7.88 -4.96 -17.77
CA ALA A 298 7.95 -6.12 -18.68
C ALA A 298 8.10 -7.45 -17.93
N TYR A 299 8.91 -7.49 -16.86
CA TYR A 299 9.07 -8.65 -15.98
C TYR A 299 7.76 -8.92 -15.22
N SER A 300 7.20 -7.89 -14.56
CA SER A 300 5.93 -7.97 -13.82
C SER A 300 4.80 -8.44 -14.74
N ARG A 301 4.74 -7.94 -15.98
CA ARG A 301 3.80 -8.42 -17.00
C ARG A 301 3.93 -9.91 -17.27
N GLN A 302 5.14 -10.43 -17.50
CA GLN A 302 5.34 -11.85 -17.80
C GLN A 302 4.98 -12.74 -16.61
N VAL A 303 5.27 -12.31 -15.39
CA VAL A 303 4.89 -13.03 -14.16
C VAL A 303 3.37 -13.04 -13.99
N ILE A 304 2.71 -11.90 -14.18
CA ILE A 304 1.24 -11.79 -14.13
C ILE A 304 0.60 -12.65 -15.22
N ASP A 305 1.06 -12.56 -16.47
CA ASP A 305 0.49 -13.33 -17.58
C ASP A 305 0.65 -14.84 -17.34
N GLY A 306 1.78 -15.28 -16.79
CA GLY A 306 1.99 -16.67 -16.38
C GLY A 306 1.03 -17.11 -15.25
N LEU A 307 0.77 -16.25 -14.28
CA LEU A 307 -0.22 -16.51 -13.22
C LEU A 307 -1.63 -16.61 -13.81
N LEU A 308 -1.99 -15.70 -14.71
CA LEU A 308 -3.29 -15.70 -15.39
C LEU A 308 -3.52 -16.99 -16.17
N GLU A 309 -2.50 -17.50 -16.87
CA GLU A 309 -2.57 -18.78 -17.57
C GLU A 309 -2.89 -19.95 -16.60
N GLN A 310 -2.30 -19.93 -15.39
CA GLN A 310 -2.59 -20.94 -14.38
C GLN A 310 -4.00 -20.79 -13.79
N LEU A 311 -4.48 -19.56 -13.57
CA LEU A 311 -5.79 -19.27 -13.00
C LEU A 311 -6.95 -19.55 -13.98
N ASP A 312 -6.77 -19.22 -15.26
CA ASP A 312 -7.74 -19.45 -16.35
C ASP A 312 -8.00 -20.94 -16.58
N GLY A 313 -7.10 -21.81 -16.11
CA GLY A 313 -7.33 -23.24 -16.14
C GLY A 313 -7.38 -23.79 -17.55
N ALA A 314 -6.54 -23.29 -18.47
CA ALA A 314 -6.36 -23.91 -19.79
C ALA A 314 -6.00 -25.42 -19.71
N LYS A 315 -5.44 -25.84 -18.57
CA LYS A 315 -5.15 -27.25 -18.21
C LYS A 315 -6.18 -27.90 -17.26
N GLY A 316 -7.29 -27.23 -16.98
CA GLY A 316 -8.26 -27.60 -15.93
C GLY A 316 -7.82 -27.16 -14.52
N ARG A 317 -8.79 -26.81 -13.68
CA ARG A 317 -8.61 -26.45 -12.24
C ARG A 317 -9.73 -27.04 -11.38
N GLU A 318 -10.26 -28.19 -11.81
CA GLU A 318 -11.31 -28.89 -11.09
C GLU A 318 -10.79 -29.39 -9.74
N GLY A 319 -11.54 -29.13 -8.67
CA GLY A 319 -11.15 -29.45 -7.29
C GLY A 319 -10.11 -28.52 -6.64
N VAL A 320 -9.57 -27.51 -7.33
CA VAL A 320 -8.55 -26.61 -6.75
C VAL A 320 -9.13 -25.23 -6.47
N VAL A 321 -9.26 -24.89 -5.18
CA VAL A 321 -9.65 -23.56 -4.72
C VAL A 321 -8.40 -22.70 -4.51
N VAL A 322 -8.35 -21.51 -5.13
CA VAL A 322 -7.21 -20.60 -4.97
C VAL A 322 -7.57 -19.48 -3.99
N VAL A 323 -6.79 -19.33 -2.93
CA VAL A 323 -6.95 -18.26 -1.93
C VAL A 323 -5.73 -17.36 -2.02
N GLY A 324 -5.91 -16.14 -2.52
CA GLY A 324 -4.86 -15.11 -2.51
C GLY A 324 -4.93 -14.28 -1.24
N ALA A 325 -3.79 -13.84 -0.70
CA ALA A 325 -3.73 -12.87 0.39
C ALA A 325 -2.91 -11.63 0.01
N THR A 326 -3.35 -10.44 0.42
CA THR A 326 -2.61 -9.19 0.21
C THR A 326 -2.85 -8.17 1.32
N ASN A 327 -1.87 -7.28 1.52
CA ASN A 327 -2.06 -6.07 2.32
C ASN A 327 -2.62 -4.90 1.50
N HIS A 328 -2.47 -4.94 0.18
CA HIS A 328 -2.70 -3.82 -0.72
C HIS A 328 -3.52 -4.26 -1.94
N ALA A 329 -4.84 -4.42 -1.75
CA ALA A 329 -5.75 -4.86 -2.81
C ALA A 329 -5.71 -3.97 -4.07
N ASN A 330 -5.43 -2.67 -3.90
CA ASN A 330 -5.30 -1.70 -4.98
C ASN A 330 -4.06 -1.92 -5.88
N LEU A 331 -3.07 -2.68 -5.42
CA LEU A 331 -1.88 -3.00 -6.23
C LEU A 331 -2.08 -4.23 -7.12
N ILE A 332 -3.17 -4.98 -6.94
CA ILE A 332 -3.44 -6.20 -7.69
C ILE A 332 -3.96 -5.87 -9.10
N ASP A 333 -3.45 -6.59 -10.10
CA ASP A 333 -3.94 -6.48 -11.48
C ASP A 333 -5.42 -6.87 -11.57
N GLU A 334 -6.25 -5.98 -12.11
CA GLU A 334 -7.70 -6.21 -12.27
C GLU A 334 -8.04 -7.48 -13.02
N ALA A 335 -7.16 -7.97 -13.91
CA ALA A 335 -7.43 -9.22 -14.60
C ALA A 335 -7.36 -10.42 -13.66
N ILE A 336 -6.53 -10.40 -12.61
CA ILE A 336 -6.51 -11.48 -11.60
C ILE A 336 -7.88 -11.59 -10.91
N LEU A 337 -8.59 -10.46 -10.77
CA LEU A 337 -9.87 -10.34 -10.06
C LEU A 337 -11.11 -10.66 -10.92
N ARG A 338 -10.92 -11.10 -12.17
CA ARG A 338 -12.05 -11.40 -13.06
C ARG A 338 -12.75 -12.71 -12.66
N PRO A 339 -14.07 -12.83 -12.93
CA PRO A 339 -14.80 -14.09 -12.77
C PRO A 339 -14.07 -15.26 -13.47
N GLY A 340 -14.02 -16.43 -12.82
CA GLY A 340 -13.21 -17.59 -13.21
C GLY A 340 -11.83 -17.68 -12.53
N ARG A 341 -11.33 -16.60 -11.91
CA ARG A 341 -10.00 -16.50 -11.29
C ARG A 341 -10.11 -16.32 -9.77
N LEU A 342 -9.82 -15.12 -9.24
CA LEU A 342 -10.12 -14.71 -7.86
C LEU A 342 -11.41 -13.88 -7.89
N GLU A 343 -12.54 -14.58 -7.82
CA GLU A 343 -13.86 -14.09 -8.20
C GLU A 343 -14.43 -13.08 -7.20
N ARG A 344 -13.85 -13.02 -6.00
CA ARG A 344 -14.26 -12.14 -4.91
C ARG A 344 -13.04 -11.49 -4.27
N VAL A 345 -13.21 -10.25 -3.82
CA VAL A 345 -12.26 -9.54 -2.97
C VAL A 345 -12.94 -9.31 -1.63
N LEU A 346 -12.47 -10.01 -0.60
CA LEU A 346 -13.03 -9.91 0.75
C LEU A 346 -11.97 -9.31 1.68
N VAL A 347 -12.41 -8.50 2.66
CA VAL A 347 -11.49 -7.75 3.53
C VAL A 347 -11.62 -8.21 4.98
N ILE A 348 -10.50 -8.63 5.58
CA ILE A 348 -10.39 -8.81 7.03
C ILE A 348 -10.03 -7.46 7.65
N GLN A 349 -10.95 -6.93 8.46
CA GLN A 349 -10.77 -5.68 9.19
C GLN A 349 -10.03 -5.92 10.51
N HIS A 350 -9.67 -4.83 11.21
CA HIS A 350 -9.22 -4.94 12.60
C HIS A 350 -10.29 -5.60 13.47
N PRO A 351 -9.91 -6.46 14.43
CA PRO A 351 -10.88 -7.18 15.25
C PRO A 351 -11.67 -6.22 16.15
N ASP A 352 -12.99 -6.39 16.17
CA ASP A 352 -13.85 -5.73 17.15
C ASP A 352 -13.61 -6.25 18.58
N ARG A 353 -14.27 -5.66 19.57
CA ARG A 353 -14.08 -6.04 20.99
C ARG A 353 -14.35 -7.53 21.24
N THR A 354 -15.38 -8.10 20.61
CA THR A 354 -15.75 -9.51 20.77
C THR A 354 -14.69 -10.41 20.15
N ALA A 355 -14.24 -10.07 18.93
CA ALA A 355 -13.17 -10.75 18.23
C ALA A 355 -11.85 -10.68 19.01
N ARG A 356 -11.50 -9.54 19.60
CA ARG A 356 -10.30 -9.40 20.45
C ARG A 356 -10.33 -10.31 21.67
N VAL A 357 -11.50 -10.48 22.31
CA VAL A 357 -11.66 -11.46 23.39
C VAL A 357 -11.43 -12.88 22.85
N GLY A 358 -12.01 -13.23 21.70
CA GLY A 358 -11.80 -14.53 21.05
C GLY A 358 -10.33 -14.80 20.72
N ILE A 359 -9.65 -13.82 20.14
CA ILE A 359 -8.21 -13.89 19.80
C ILE A 359 -7.36 -14.04 21.08
N LEU A 360 -7.64 -13.27 22.13
CA LEU A 360 -6.99 -13.45 23.43
C LEU A 360 -7.19 -14.89 23.96
N ARG A 361 -8.42 -15.41 23.91
CA ARG A 361 -8.74 -16.78 24.34
C ARG A 361 -7.96 -17.82 23.56
N HIS A 362 -7.95 -17.69 22.24
CA HIS A 362 -7.20 -18.57 21.34
C HIS A 362 -5.71 -18.58 21.73
N HIS A 363 -5.09 -17.41 21.83
CA HIS A 363 -3.66 -17.33 22.16
C HIS A 363 -3.36 -17.71 23.60
N LEU A 364 -4.33 -17.71 24.53
CA LEU A 364 -4.14 -18.17 25.91
C LEU A 364 -4.10 -19.69 26.08
N ARG A 365 -4.60 -20.47 25.11
CA ARG A 365 -4.50 -21.95 25.09
C ARG A 365 -4.96 -22.61 26.39
N GLY A 366 -6.17 -22.28 26.85
CA GLY A 366 -6.75 -22.80 28.10
C GLY A 366 -6.23 -22.15 29.39
N THR A 367 -5.26 -21.24 29.31
CA THR A 367 -4.82 -20.44 30.46
C THR A 367 -5.87 -19.36 30.77
N LEU A 368 -6.21 -19.15 32.04
CA LEU A 368 -7.19 -18.14 32.48
C LEU A 368 -8.59 -18.29 31.86
N GLU A 369 -9.05 -19.50 31.53
CA GLU A 369 -10.36 -19.78 30.90
C GLU A 369 -11.55 -19.04 31.52
N ARG A 370 -11.56 -18.87 32.85
CA ARG A 370 -12.65 -18.22 33.58
C ARG A 370 -12.44 -16.72 33.83
N ALA A 371 -11.29 -16.16 33.48
CA ALA A 371 -10.99 -14.75 33.72
C ALA A 371 -11.78 -13.83 32.78
N ASP A 372 -12.23 -12.67 33.26
CA ASP A 372 -12.85 -11.68 32.40
C ASP A 372 -11.78 -10.93 31.59
N LEU A 373 -11.77 -11.11 30.27
CA LEU A 373 -10.82 -10.48 29.36
C LEU A 373 -11.37 -9.20 28.71
N ARG A 374 -12.62 -8.83 28.98
CA ARG A 374 -13.26 -7.63 28.41
C ARG A 374 -12.48 -6.34 28.71
N PRO A 375 -11.98 -6.10 29.95
CA PRO A 375 -11.22 -4.89 30.25
C PRO A 375 -9.89 -4.82 29.51
N VAL A 376 -9.25 -5.96 29.27
CA VAL A 376 -8.02 -6.04 28.48
C VAL A 376 -8.33 -5.80 27.00
N ALA A 377 -9.38 -6.41 26.46
CA ALA A 377 -9.79 -6.24 25.07
C ALA A 377 -10.18 -4.80 24.73
N GLU A 378 -10.70 -4.03 25.69
CA GLU A 378 -10.93 -2.59 25.55
C GLU A 378 -9.62 -1.83 25.34
N ARG A 379 -8.57 -2.16 26.10
CA ARG A 379 -7.23 -1.56 25.97
C ARG A 379 -6.46 -1.98 24.71
N LEU A 380 -7.03 -2.87 23.89
CA LEU A 380 -6.44 -3.41 22.65
C LEU A 380 -7.23 -2.98 21.42
N GLU A 381 -8.05 -1.94 21.53
CA GLU A 381 -8.70 -1.36 20.36
C GLU A 381 -7.68 -0.90 19.32
N GLY A 382 -7.97 -1.23 18.05
CA GLY A 382 -7.06 -1.05 16.91
C GLY A 382 -5.98 -2.11 16.77
N SER A 383 -5.73 -2.95 17.79
CA SER A 383 -4.71 -4.00 17.70
C SER A 383 -5.10 -5.10 16.71
N THR A 384 -4.13 -5.58 15.95
CA THR A 384 -4.19 -6.74 15.06
C THR A 384 -4.09 -8.05 15.85
N GLY A 385 -4.45 -9.18 15.22
CA GLY A 385 -4.31 -10.49 15.85
C GLY A 385 -2.87 -10.80 16.27
N ALA A 386 -1.90 -10.44 15.42
CA ALA A 386 -0.47 -10.62 15.70
C ALA A 386 0.02 -9.78 16.90
N GLU A 387 -0.49 -8.55 17.08
CA GLU A 387 -0.16 -7.72 18.24
C GLU A 387 -0.75 -8.29 19.53
N ILE A 388 -1.96 -8.84 19.47
CA ILE A 388 -2.59 -9.54 20.60
C ILE A 388 -1.81 -10.82 20.95
N GLU A 389 -1.35 -11.57 19.95
CA GLU A 389 -0.47 -12.72 20.16
C GLU A 389 0.83 -12.32 20.88
N LEU A 390 1.47 -11.25 20.41
CA LEU A 390 2.68 -10.71 21.01
C LEU A 390 2.46 -10.34 22.48
N LEU A 391 1.34 -9.67 22.79
CA LEU A 391 0.96 -9.31 24.15
C LEU A 391 0.83 -10.54 25.05
N VAL A 392 0.11 -11.58 24.60
CA VAL A 392 -0.04 -12.82 25.37
C VAL A 392 1.32 -13.52 25.54
N ARG A 393 2.19 -13.49 24.52
CA ARG A 393 3.55 -14.04 24.59
C ARG A 393 4.41 -13.30 25.62
N ASP A 394 4.27 -11.98 25.72
CA ASP A 394 4.97 -11.16 26.71
C ASP A 394 4.42 -11.36 28.13
N ALA A 395 3.10 -11.51 28.27
CA ALA A 395 2.49 -11.90 29.53
C ALA A 395 3.04 -13.27 30.01
N ARG A 396 3.17 -14.26 29.10
CA ARG A 396 3.80 -15.56 29.42
C ARG A 396 5.25 -15.37 29.84
N ARG A 397 5.98 -14.47 29.17
CA ARG A 397 7.38 -14.16 29.49
C ARG A 397 7.52 -13.57 30.89
N ARG A 398 6.60 -12.70 31.32
CA ARG A 398 6.56 -12.13 32.69
C ARG A 398 6.34 -13.20 33.74
N ALA A 399 5.35 -14.07 33.54
CA ALA A 399 5.09 -15.21 34.42
C ALA A 399 6.32 -16.14 34.53
N ARG A 400 6.95 -16.48 33.39
CA ARG A 400 8.19 -17.27 33.36
C ARG A 400 9.35 -16.62 34.12
N LYS A 401 9.51 -15.28 34.06
CA LYS A 401 10.55 -14.58 34.83
C LYS A 401 10.37 -14.73 36.34
N ARG A 402 9.12 -14.80 36.81
CA ARG A 402 8.79 -15.06 38.22
C ARG A 402 8.76 -16.54 38.59
N ARG A 403 8.84 -17.44 37.60
CA ARG A 403 8.66 -18.89 37.75
C ARG A 403 7.30 -19.26 38.35
N GLU A 404 6.27 -18.54 37.96
CA GLU A 404 4.88 -18.75 38.39
C GLU A 404 3.98 -19.02 37.18
N GLU A 405 2.76 -19.50 37.44
CA GLU A 405 1.70 -19.52 36.43
C GLU A 405 1.30 -18.09 36.03
N MET A 406 0.85 -17.94 34.77
CA MET A 406 0.35 -16.68 34.26
C MET A 406 -0.91 -16.26 35.02
N ARG A 407 -0.94 -15.03 35.49
CA ARG A 407 -2.10 -14.39 36.12
C ARG A 407 -2.69 -13.33 35.18
N LEU A 408 -3.94 -12.93 35.40
CA LEU A 408 -4.58 -11.85 34.63
C LEU A 408 -3.74 -10.56 34.66
N ALA A 409 -3.13 -10.26 35.81
CA ALA A 409 -2.22 -9.13 36.00
C ALA A 409 -1.02 -9.13 35.03
N ASP A 410 -0.56 -10.29 34.53
CA ASP A 410 0.51 -10.35 33.54
C ASP A 410 0.07 -9.84 32.17
N ILE A 411 -1.18 -10.13 31.81
CA ILE A 411 -1.81 -9.66 30.58
C ILE A 411 -2.05 -8.16 30.69
N GLU A 412 -2.63 -7.72 31.79
CA GLU A 412 -2.89 -6.29 32.05
C GLU A 412 -1.60 -5.45 32.06
N ALA A 413 -0.50 -6.00 32.56
CA ALA A 413 0.82 -5.37 32.57
C ALA A 413 1.56 -5.44 31.22
N SER A 414 1.11 -6.30 30.30
CA SER A 414 1.66 -6.40 28.94
C SER A 414 0.84 -5.63 27.91
N ALA A 415 -0.42 -5.31 28.24
CA ALA A 415 -1.21 -4.36 27.48
C ALA A 415 -0.56 -2.97 27.47
N PRO A 416 -0.73 -2.18 26.40
CA PRO A 416 -0.21 -0.83 26.29
C PRO A 416 -0.42 0.01 27.56
N SER A 417 0.57 0.83 27.89
CA SER A 417 0.56 1.65 29.10
C SER A 417 -0.61 2.62 29.10
N THR A 418 -1.29 2.69 30.24
CA THR A 418 -2.37 3.65 30.51
C THR A 418 -1.79 5.01 30.87
N GLU A 419 -0.98 5.62 29.99
CA GLU A 419 -0.66 7.03 30.18
C GLU A 419 -1.92 7.83 29.83
N GLU A 420 -2.51 8.46 30.84
CA GLU A 420 -3.58 9.41 30.62
C GLU A 420 -3.02 10.61 29.85
N CYS A 421 -3.68 11.01 28.77
CA CYS A 421 -3.39 12.29 28.17
C CYS A 421 -3.62 13.40 29.19
N SER A 422 -2.85 14.48 29.06
CA SER A 422 -3.07 15.68 29.86
C SER A 422 -4.50 16.19 29.66
N ASP A 423 -5.07 16.86 30.66
CA ASP A 423 -6.39 17.48 30.55
C ASP A 423 -6.52 18.38 29.31
N ALA A 424 -5.44 19.08 28.96
CA ALA A 424 -5.39 19.93 27.77
C ALA A 424 -5.52 19.13 26.47
N LEU A 425 -4.84 17.99 26.36
CA LEU A 425 -4.93 17.11 25.19
C LEU A 425 -6.28 16.40 25.13
N PHE A 426 -6.79 15.89 26.26
CA PHE A 426 -8.11 15.26 26.30
C PHE A 426 -9.23 16.22 25.90
N ARG A 427 -9.19 17.46 26.42
CA ARG A 427 -10.13 18.51 26.04
C ARG A 427 -10.07 18.81 24.54
N ARG A 428 -8.86 18.84 23.96
CA ARG A 428 -8.67 19.05 22.53
C ARG A 428 -9.31 17.95 21.71
N ILE A 429 -9.07 16.70 22.06
CA ILE A 429 -9.68 15.53 21.42
C ILE A 429 -11.22 15.62 21.48
N CYS A 430 -11.78 15.95 22.65
CA CYS A 430 -13.24 16.08 22.79
C CYS A 430 -13.83 17.17 21.89
N VAL A 431 -13.15 18.32 21.78
CA VAL A 431 -13.56 19.43 20.89
C VAL A 431 -13.43 19.04 19.43
N HIS A 432 -12.35 18.35 19.07
CA HIS A 432 -12.09 17.86 17.71
C HIS A 432 -13.20 16.92 17.23
N GLU A 433 -13.50 15.88 18.01
CA GLU A 433 -14.58 14.93 17.68
C GLU A 433 -15.97 15.57 17.70
N ALA A 434 -16.22 16.51 18.63
CA ALA A 434 -17.46 17.28 18.64
C ALA A 434 -17.63 18.09 17.35
N GLY A 435 -16.54 18.64 16.80
CA GLY A 435 -16.52 19.34 15.52
C GLY A 435 -17.01 18.44 14.38
N HIS A 436 -16.42 17.25 14.24
CA HIS A 436 -16.85 16.26 13.25
C HIS A 436 -18.30 15.85 13.41
N LEU A 437 -18.72 15.52 14.63
CA LEU A 437 -20.08 15.03 14.90
C LEU A 437 -21.14 16.09 14.57
N VAL A 438 -20.93 17.33 15.00
CA VAL A 438 -21.88 18.43 14.80
C VAL A 438 -21.93 18.87 13.34
N VAL A 439 -20.79 19.18 12.73
CA VAL A 439 -20.75 19.62 11.33
C VAL A 439 -21.19 18.50 10.38
N GLY A 440 -20.79 17.27 10.67
CA GLY A 440 -21.23 16.09 9.95
C GLY A 440 -22.75 15.93 9.96
N ALA A 441 -23.41 16.17 11.10
CA ALA A 441 -24.86 16.10 11.20
C ALA A 441 -25.55 17.22 10.40
N LEU A 442 -24.99 18.44 10.39
CA LEU A 442 -25.53 19.57 9.61
C LEU A 442 -25.42 19.33 8.10
N LEU A 443 -24.38 18.62 7.67
CA LEU A 443 -24.08 18.39 6.26
C LEU A 443 -24.55 17.02 5.75
N ALA A 444 -25.10 16.15 6.61
CA ALA A 444 -25.46 14.76 6.29
C ALA A 444 -26.36 14.62 5.05
N ASP A 445 -27.31 15.53 4.85
CA ASP A 445 -28.22 15.50 3.70
C ASP A 445 -27.57 15.95 2.38
N ILE A 446 -26.42 16.63 2.45
CA ILE A 446 -25.63 17.06 1.29
C ILE A 446 -24.51 16.06 1.00
N SER A 447 -23.80 15.62 2.04
CA SER A 447 -22.69 14.66 1.93
C SER A 447 -23.16 13.23 1.64
N GLY A 448 -24.38 12.89 2.08
CA GLY A 448 -24.87 11.52 2.09
C GLY A 448 -24.20 10.64 3.15
N SER A 449 -23.52 11.25 4.12
CA SER A 449 -22.81 10.57 5.21
C SER A 449 -23.39 10.97 6.56
N ASP A 450 -24.08 10.03 7.21
CA ASP A 450 -24.70 10.25 8.51
C ASP A 450 -23.71 9.94 9.65
N PRO A 451 -23.50 10.86 10.60
CA PRO A 451 -22.75 10.54 11.81
C PRO A 451 -23.53 9.57 12.70
N ILE A 452 -22.86 8.57 13.27
CA ILE A 452 -23.43 7.62 14.23
C ILE A 452 -23.12 8.07 15.65
N GLU A 453 -21.84 8.11 15.98
CA GLU A 453 -21.33 8.38 17.32
C GLU A 453 -19.88 8.86 17.26
N ALA A 454 -19.51 9.69 18.23
CA ALA A 454 -18.13 10.06 18.53
C ALA A 454 -17.67 9.32 19.78
N LYS A 455 -16.42 8.83 19.77
CA LYS A 455 -15.79 8.14 20.89
C LYS A 455 -14.44 8.76 21.22
N VAL A 456 -14.23 8.99 22.50
CA VAL A 456 -12.98 9.53 23.04
C VAL A 456 -12.52 8.69 24.21
N ASP A 457 -11.22 8.38 24.25
CA ASP A 457 -10.56 7.79 25.40
C ASP A 457 -9.49 8.75 25.93
N ARG A 458 -9.44 8.86 27.25
CA ARG A 458 -8.45 9.66 27.96
C ARG A 458 -7.08 8.99 27.96
N ARG A 459 -7.00 7.70 27.63
CA ARG A 459 -5.76 6.94 27.62
C ARG A 459 -5.21 6.87 26.21
N LEU A 460 -3.98 7.33 26.01
CA LEU A 460 -3.32 7.32 24.71
C LEU A 460 -2.71 5.94 24.47
N TYR A 461 -3.28 5.18 23.53
CA TYR A 461 -2.70 3.93 23.06
C TYR A 461 -2.39 4.02 21.58
N VAL A 462 -1.35 3.31 21.13
CA VAL A 462 -1.11 3.10 19.71
C VAL A 462 -2.26 2.23 19.15
N GLY A 463 -3.10 2.82 18.30
CA GLY A 463 -4.23 2.12 17.65
C GLY A 463 -5.62 2.53 18.13
N VAL A 464 -5.76 3.26 19.24
CA VAL A 464 -7.05 3.85 19.62
C VAL A 464 -7.25 5.16 18.86
N ALA A 465 -8.07 5.10 17.83
CA ALA A 465 -8.54 6.29 17.14
C ALA A 465 -9.69 6.88 17.95
N ASN A 466 -9.43 7.96 18.70
CA ASN A 466 -10.49 8.93 18.97
C ASN A 466 -11.07 9.29 17.61
N ARG A 467 -12.37 9.08 17.44
CA ARG A 467 -12.98 9.17 16.12
C ARG A 467 -14.47 9.40 16.20
N THR A 468 -14.99 9.87 15.08
CA THR A 468 -16.41 9.97 14.80
C THR A 468 -16.75 8.98 13.69
N ASP A 469 -17.65 8.05 13.99
CA ASP A 469 -18.09 7.02 13.04
C ASP A 469 -19.19 7.58 12.13
N PHE A 470 -19.05 7.34 10.82
CA PHE A 470 -20.00 7.76 9.80
C PHE A 470 -20.51 6.57 8.97
N VAL A 471 -21.77 6.62 8.54
CA VAL A 471 -22.34 5.67 7.57
C VAL A 471 -22.74 6.41 6.31
N ARG A 472 -22.20 5.96 5.17
CA ARG A 472 -22.59 6.47 3.86
C ARG A 472 -23.91 5.84 3.42
N ARG A 473 -24.86 6.66 2.98
CA ARG A 473 -26.14 6.22 2.41
C ARG A 473 -25.88 5.52 1.07
N SER A 474 -26.36 4.28 0.94
CA SER A 474 -26.26 3.53 -0.31
C SER A 474 -27.07 4.20 -1.43
N GLY A 475 -26.51 4.26 -2.64
CA GLY A 475 -27.17 4.87 -3.80
C GLY A 475 -27.31 6.40 -3.73
N PHE A 476 -26.57 7.08 -2.85
CA PHE A 476 -26.58 8.53 -2.74
C PHE A 476 -25.89 9.19 -3.94
N ASP A 477 -26.42 10.31 -4.41
CA ASP A 477 -25.91 11.05 -5.57
C ASP A 477 -24.58 11.75 -5.22
N LEU A 478 -23.52 11.42 -5.95
CA LEU A 478 -22.17 11.93 -5.70
C LEU A 478 -21.91 13.15 -6.59
N THR A 479 -22.12 14.33 -6.01
CA THR A 479 -22.02 15.63 -6.69
C THR A 479 -20.82 16.41 -6.19
N ARG A 480 -20.46 17.50 -6.89
CA ARG A 480 -19.46 18.44 -6.38
C ARG A 480 -19.80 18.91 -4.97
N ASP A 481 -21.07 19.21 -4.70
CA ASP A 481 -21.52 19.68 -3.39
C ASP A 481 -21.40 18.59 -2.32
N SER A 482 -21.63 17.32 -2.65
CA SER A 482 -21.44 16.22 -1.69
C SER A 482 -19.96 16.04 -1.33
N PHE A 483 -19.05 16.14 -2.31
CA PHE A 483 -17.60 16.09 -2.06
C PHE A 483 -17.14 17.27 -1.20
N LEU A 484 -17.57 18.49 -1.52
CA LEU A 484 -17.24 19.67 -0.72
C LEU A 484 -17.78 19.56 0.71
N ALA A 485 -18.98 19.02 0.89
CA ALA A 485 -19.56 18.76 2.20
C ALA A 485 -18.74 17.72 2.99
N GLU A 486 -18.31 16.63 2.35
CA GLU A 486 -17.47 15.59 2.97
C GLU A 486 -16.09 16.16 3.37
N ILE A 487 -15.45 16.94 2.49
CA ILE A 487 -14.19 17.65 2.80
C ILE A 487 -14.38 18.64 3.96
N THR A 488 -15.49 19.39 3.97
CA THR A 488 -15.82 20.33 5.06
C THR A 488 -15.95 19.59 6.40
N THR A 489 -16.60 18.42 6.42
CA THR A 489 -16.73 17.58 7.62
C THR A 489 -15.38 17.05 8.09
N LEU A 490 -14.49 16.63 7.20
CA LEU A 490 -13.12 16.21 7.56
C LEU A 490 -12.30 17.37 8.15
N LEU A 491 -12.51 18.59 7.67
CA LEU A 491 -11.81 19.76 8.19
C LEU A 491 -12.46 20.35 9.46
N ALA A 492 -13.61 19.83 9.88
CA ALA A 492 -14.38 20.35 11.01
C ALA A 492 -13.68 20.17 12.37
N GLY A 493 -12.96 19.07 12.58
CA GLY A 493 -12.18 18.86 13.81
C GLY A 493 -11.11 19.94 13.99
N LEU A 494 -10.35 20.24 12.93
CA LEU A 494 -9.38 21.33 12.89
C LEU A 494 -10.02 22.71 13.13
N ALA A 495 -11.16 22.97 12.50
CA ALA A 495 -11.88 24.22 12.67
C ALA A 495 -12.40 24.37 14.12
N ALA A 496 -12.91 23.30 14.72
CA ALA A 496 -13.36 23.29 16.11
C ALA A 496 -12.22 23.58 17.09
N GLU A 497 -11.03 23.01 16.87
CA GLU A 497 -9.86 23.34 17.68
C GLU A 497 -9.50 24.83 17.60
N GLU A 498 -9.47 25.41 16.40
CA GLU A 498 -9.11 26.81 16.22
C GLU A 498 -10.15 27.76 16.83
N GLU A 499 -11.44 27.54 16.57
CA GLU A 499 -12.50 28.44 17.01
C GLU A 499 -12.83 28.32 18.50
N VAL A 500 -12.67 27.12 19.10
CA VAL A 500 -13.01 26.88 20.51
C VAL A 500 -11.79 27.00 21.43
N LEU A 501 -10.60 26.59 20.98
CA LEU A 501 -9.38 26.52 21.78
C LEU A 501 -8.31 27.54 21.36
N GLU A 502 -8.59 28.38 20.36
CA GLU A 502 -7.71 29.46 19.86
C GLU A 502 -6.32 28.96 19.42
N SER A 503 -6.18 27.65 19.19
CA SER A 503 -4.92 26.98 18.87
C SER A 503 -5.19 25.63 18.23
N ARG A 504 -4.29 25.18 17.34
CA ARG A 504 -4.35 23.86 16.69
C ARG A 504 -3.37 22.89 17.32
N GLY A 505 -3.77 21.63 17.47
CA GLY A 505 -2.88 20.53 17.82
C GLY A 505 -2.26 19.89 16.58
N SER A 506 -1.24 19.05 16.79
CA SER A 506 -0.65 18.25 15.72
C SER A 506 -1.49 17.02 15.35
N GLY A 507 -2.57 16.70 16.09
CA GLY A 507 -3.31 15.44 15.91
C GLY A 507 -3.97 15.27 14.53
N ALA A 508 -4.38 16.37 13.91
CA ALA A 508 -5.01 16.37 12.59
C ALA A 508 -4.03 16.20 11.40
N GLY A 509 -2.72 16.11 11.67
CA GLY A 509 -1.69 15.94 10.64
C GLY A 509 -0.48 15.12 11.12
N GLY A 510 0.08 14.28 10.26
CA GLY A 510 1.34 13.56 10.55
C GLY A 510 1.23 12.06 10.83
N VAL A 511 0.08 11.44 10.53
CA VAL A 511 -0.05 9.98 10.42
C VAL A 511 -0.81 9.62 9.15
N SER A 512 -0.57 8.41 8.63
CA SER A 512 -1.00 7.94 7.31
C SER A 512 -2.53 7.86 7.11
N ALA A 513 -3.34 8.11 8.14
CA ALA A 513 -4.80 8.16 8.09
C ALA A 513 -5.39 9.40 8.82
N CYS A 514 -4.80 10.59 8.63
CA CYS A 514 -5.29 11.84 9.23
C CYS A 514 -6.32 12.58 8.36
N ASP A 515 -7.19 13.38 8.96
CA ASP A 515 -8.29 14.07 8.27
C ASP A 515 -7.82 14.96 7.13
N LEU A 516 -6.68 15.65 7.31
CA LEU A 516 -6.12 16.51 6.29
C LEU A 516 -5.69 15.72 5.05
N ARG A 517 -5.16 14.49 5.23
CA ARG A 517 -4.84 13.60 4.11
C ARG A 517 -6.11 13.18 3.39
N SER A 518 -7.12 12.71 4.12
CA SER A 518 -8.41 12.29 3.54
C SER A 518 -9.08 13.43 2.78
N ALA A 519 -9.05 14.65 3.32
CA ALA A 519 -9.56 15.85 2.68
C ALA A 519 -8.79 16.17 1.39
N THR A 520 -7.45 16.06 1.43
CA THR A 520 -6.58 16.27 0.26
C THR A 520 -6.83 15.22 -0.84
N GLU A 521 -7.01 13.96 -0.46
CA GLU A 521 -7.36 12.87 -1.37
C GLU A 521 -8.69 13.12 -2.07
N LEU A 522 -9.74 13.49 -1.33
CA LEU A 522 -11.06 13.78 -1.89
C LEU A 522 -11.03 15.01 -2.80
N ALA A 523 -10.36 16.10 -2.39
CA ALA A 523 -10.21 17.30 -3.21
C ALA A 523 -9.45 17.00 -4.52
N THR A 524 -8.40 16.18 -4.45
CA THR A 524 -7.65 15.76 -5.64
C THR A 524 -8.49 14.89 -6.55
N ALA A 525 -9.22 13.90 -6.00
CA ALA A 525 -10.11 13.04 -6.78
C ALA A 525 -11.22 13.86 -7.48
N MET A 526 -11.76 14.88 -6.81
CA MET A 526 -12.74 15.80 -7.38
C MET A 526 -12.19 16.51 -8.63
N GLU A 527 -10.93 16.97 -8.57
CA GLU A 527 -10.24 17.69 -9.65
C GLU A 527 -9.81 16.82 -10.83
N VAL A 528 -9.35 15.58 -10.59
CA VAL A 528 -8.70 14.78 -11.65
C VAL A 528 -9.33 13.43 -11.94
N ALA A 529 -10.22 12.90 -11.11
CA ALA A 529 -10.86 11.60 -11.35
C ALA A 529 -12.32 11.75 -11.78
N HIS A 530 -13.06 12.64 -11.12
CA HIS A 530 -14.51 12.77 -11.28
C HIS A 530 -14.96 13.90 -12.22
N GLY A 531 -14.04 14.79 -12.63
CA GLY A 531 -14.40 15.96 -13.45
C GLY A 531 -15.33 16.95 -12.74
N LEU A 532 -15.29 16.97 -11.40
CA LEU A 532 -16.12 17.82 -10.54
C LEU A 532 -15.39 19.11 -10.11
N GLY A 533 -14.10 19.23 -10.46
CA GLY A 533 -13.27 20.41 -10.24
C GLY A 533 -13.38 21.46 -11.36
N GLU A 534 -12.37 22.31 -11.46
CA GLU A 534 -12.32 23.37 -12.49
C GLU A 534 -12.00 22.83 -13.90
N ALA A 535 -11.51 21.59 -14.00
CA ALA A 535 -11.13 20.94 -15.24
C ALA A 535 -11.92 19.64 -15.48
N LEU A 536 -12.35 19.42 -16.72
CA LEU A 536 -12.95 18.15 -17.17
C LEU A 536 -11.88 17.14 -17.59
N LEU A 537 -10.91 16.92 -16.70
CA LEU A 537 -9.78 16.02 -16.95
C LEU A 537 -9.97 14.73 -16.15
N HIS A 538 -9.80 13.59 -16.83
CA HIS A 538 -9.83 12.28 -16.19
C HIS A 538 -8.43 11.67 -16.18
N ARG A 539 -7.93 11.37 -14.98
CA ARG A 539 -6.72 10.59 -14.69
C ARG A 539 -7.10 9.45 -13.76
N ALA A 540 -7.10 8.24 -14.31
CA ALA A 540 -7.27 7.02 -13.53
C ALA A 540 -6.15 6.92 -12.45
N LYS A 541 -6.48 6.32 -11.30
CA LYS A 541 -5.56 6.09 -10.16
C LYS A 541 -5.05 7.35 -9.43
N ALA A 542 -5.80 8.46 -9.48
CA ALA A 542 -5.45 9.69 -8.77
C ALA A 542 -5.19 9.50 -7.27
N ARG A 543 -5.96 8.60 -6.63
CA ARG A 543 -5.83 8.30 -5.20
C ARG A 543 -4.55 7.56 -4.84
N GLU A 544 -4.08 6.69 -5.73
CA GLU A 544 -2.86 5.88 -5.54
C GLU A 544 -1.59 6.67 -5.83
N ARG A 545 -1.70 7.73 -6.64
CA ARG A 545 -0.58 8.57 -7.08
C ARG A 545 -0.69 10.00 -6.57
N LEU A 546 -1.34 10.19 -5.43
CA LEU A 546 -1.61 11.51 -4.85
C LEU A 546 -0.34 12.36 -4.79
N ASP A 547 0.71 11.83 -4.15
CA ASP A 547 1.97 12.53 -3.93
C ASP A 547 2.64 12.88 -5.26
N ALA A 548 2.78 11.90 -6.16
CA ALA A 548 3.37 12.11 -7.48
C ALA A 548 2.58 13.12 -8.34
N LEU A 549 1.25 13.17 -8.23
CA LEU A 549 0.44 14.13 -8.96
C LEU A 549 0.61 15.55 -8.41
N LEU A 550 0.55 15.70 -7.08
CA LEU A 550 0.71 17.00 -6.44
C LEU A 550 2.13 17.55 -6.59
N ASP A 551 3.15 16.68 -6.58
CA ASP A 551 4.55 17.04 -6.74
C ASP A 551 4.86 17.58 -8.14
N ASN A 552 4.31 16.94 -9.18
CA ASN A 552 4.62 17.24 -10.57
C ASN A 552 3.69 18.29 -11.21
N ASP A 553 2.51 18.54 -10.63
CA ASP A 553 1.50 19.46 -11.18
C ASP A 553 1.21 20.63 -10.22
N GLY A 554 1.93 21.73 -10.41
CA GLY A 554 1.78 22.94 -9.59
C GLY A 554 0.41 23.62 -9.73
N ASP A 555 -0.26 23.45 -10.86
CA ASP A 555 -1.60 24.02 -11.09
C ASP A 555 -2.66 23.23 -10.33
N LEU A 556 -2.57 21.90 -10.38
CA LEU A 556 -3.39 21.00 -9.58
C LEU A 556 -3.23 21.31 -8.10
N ARG A 557 -1.98 21.45 -7.61
CA ARG A 557 -1.70 21.78 -6.21
C ARG A 557 -2.39 23.08 -5.79
N ARG A 558 -2.38 24.11 -6.64
CA ARG A 558 -3.07 25.38 -6.37
C ARG A 558 -4.59 25.23 -6.29
N ARG A 559 -5.20 24.45 -7.19
CA ARG A 559 -6.66 24.20 -7.19
C ARG A 559 -7.11 23.38 -5.98
N VAL A 560 -6.35 22.33 -5.63
CA VAL A 560 -6.58 21.52 -4.44
C VAL A 560 -6.45 22.38 -3.18
N SER A 561 -5.39 23.19 -3.06
CA SER A 561 -5.23 24.12 -1.93
C SER A 561 -6.41 25.08 -1.80
N ARG A 562 -6.85 25.69 -2.91
CA ARG A 562 -8.01 26.59 -2.92
C ARG A 562 -9.27 25.88 -2.41
N THR A 563 -9.54 24.68 -2.90
CA THR A 563 -10.69 23.87 -2.47
C THR A 563 -10.64 23.58 -0.95
N LEU A 564 -9.47 23.21 -0.45
CA LEU A 564 -9.27 22.96 0.99
C LEU A 564 -9.46 24.24 1.81
N ASP A 565 -8.92 25.38 1.36
CA ASP A 565 -9.08 26.67 2.04
C ASP A 565 -10.55 27.12 2.07
N GLU A 566 -11.29 26.95 0.98
CA GLU A 566 -12.73 27.24 0.89
C GLU A 566 -13.53 26.35 1.85
N CYS A 567 -13.27 25.05 1.84
CA CYS A 567 -13.95 24.10 2.75
C CYS A 567 -13.59 24.36 4.22
N PHE A 568 -12.33 24.70 4.50
CA PHE A 568 -11.89 25.07 5.86
C PHE A 568 -12.57 26.34 6.34
N GLY A 569 -12.68 27.37 5.49
CA GLY A 569 -13.44 28.58 5.80
C GLY A 569 -14.90 28.28 6.12
N ARG A 570 -15.56 27.44 5.31
CA ARG A 570 -16.93 26.98 5.58
C ARG A 570 -17.05 26.19 6.88
N ALA A 571 -16.08 25.32 7.19
CA ALA A 571 -16.05 24.57 8.44
C ALA A 571 -15.98 25.52 9.64
N ARG A 572 -15.13 26.57 9.58
CA ARG A 572 -15.04 27.60 10.63
C ARG A 572 -16.35 28.35 10.83
N GLU A 573 -17.00 28.79 9.76
CA GLU A 573 -18.30 29.48 9.85
C GLU A 573 -19.36 28.61 10.54
N LEU A 574 -19.43 27.33 10.17
CA LEU A 574 -20.36 26.38 10.79
C LEU A 574 -20.02 26.15 12.27
N VAL A 575 -18.75 25.91 12.58
CA VAL A 575 -18.27 25.73 13.96
C VAL A 575 -18.54 26.96 14.82
N GLU A 576 -18.29 28.17 14.31
CA GLU A 576 -18.56 29.43 15.01
C GLU A 576 -20.06 29.57 15.29
N SER A 577 -20.91 29.30 14.29
CA SER A 577 -22.36 29.40 14.42
C SER A 577 -22.95 28.41 15.45
N GLU A 578 -22.35 27.22 15.56
CA GLU A 578 -22.79 26.14 16.44
C GLU A 578 -21.88 25.94 17.66
N ARG A 579 -21.07 26.95 18.01
CA ARG A 579 -20.06 26.88 19.08
C ARG A 579 -20.60 26.33 20.39
N ARG A 580 -21.80 26.79 20.80
CA ARG A 580 -22.47 26.34 22.03
C ARG A 580 -22.85 24.85 22.00
N VAL A 581 -23.28 24.35 20.84
CA VAL A 581 -23.61 22.93 20.67
C VAL A 581 -22.35 22.09 20.74
N ILE A 582 -21.28 22.52 20.05
CA ILE A 582 -19.97 21.84 20.06
C ILE A 582 -19.39 21.77 21.47
N GLU A 583 -19.41 22.86 22.24
CA GLU A 583 -18.93 22.89 23.62
C GLU A 583 -19.69 21.90 24.53
N ARG A 584 -21.02 21.80 24.36
CA ARG A 584 -21.83 20.83 25.11
C ARG A 584 -21.54 19.39 24.72
N VAL A 585 -21.45 19.11 23.42
CA VAL A 585 -21.10 17.77 22.92
C VAL A 585 -19.71 17.37 23.40
N ALA A 586 -18.73 18.28 23.36
CA ALA A 586 -17.39 18.07 23.88
C ALA A 586 -17.40 17.79 25.40
N GLN A 587 -18.27 18.45 26.16
CA GLN A 587 -18.40 18.19 27.60
C GLN A 587 -19.06 16.84 27.90
N GLU A 588 -20.05 16.42 27.11
CA GLU A 588 -20.62 15.08 27.22
C GLU A 588 -19.58 14.01 26.86
N LEU A 589 -18.82 14.21 25.78
CA LEU A 589 -17.70 13.35 25.41
C LEU A 589 -16.67 13.24 26.54
N ALA A 590 -16.29 14.36 27.15
CA ALA A 590 -15.35 14.36 28.27
C ALA A 590 -15.88 13.62 29.51
N SER A 591 -17.20 13.59 29.69
CA SER A 591 -17.85 12.99 30.87
C SER A 591 -18.14 11.49 30.70
N PHE A 592 -18.50 11.06 29.48
CA PHE A 592 -19.00 9.72 29.21
C PHE A 592 -18.11 8.90 28.25
N GLY A 593 -17.13 9.53 27.61
CA GLY A 593 -16.25 8.89 26.62
C GLY A 593 -16.92 8.58 25.28
N MET A 594 -18.23 8.80 25.15
CA MET A 594 -18.99 8.56 23.92
C MET A 594 -20.18 9.51 23.80
N CYS A 595 -20.54 9.87 22.57
CA CYS A 595 -21.69 10.72 22.27
C CYS A 595 -22.34 10.30 20.95
N SER A 596 -23.62 9.93 20.99
CA SER A 596 -24.41 9.61 19.78
C SER A 596 -24.89 10.88 19.08
N ALA A 597 -25.00 10.84 17.75
CA ALA A 597 -25.57 11.93 16.95
C ALA A 597 -27.00 12.33 17.39
N SER A 598 -27.76 11.45 18.06
CA SER A 598 -29.09 11.74 18.63
C SER A 598 -29.09 12.84 19.72
N ILE A 599 -27.92 13.15 20.29
CA ILE A 599 -27.76 14.23 21.27
C ILE A 599 -27.85 15.61 20.61
N ILE A 600 -27.47 15.73 19.33
CA ILE A 600 -27.54 16.99 18.57
C ILE A 600 -29.01 17.45 18.46
N ASP A 601 -29.94 16.53 18.22
CA ASP A 601 -31.39 16.79 18.20
C ASP A 601 -31.95 17.24 19.57
N ARG A 602 -31.27 16.90 20.68
CA ARG A 602 -31.66 17.30 22.05
C ARG A 602 -31.04 18.63 22.46
N ALA A 603 -29.75 18.83 22.17
CA ALA A 603 -29.02 20.06 22.45
C ALA A 603 -29.61 21.27 21.69
N THR A 604 -30.07 21.06 20.45
CA THR A 604 -30.74 22.10 19.64
C THR A 604 -32.15 22.43 20.16
N ARG A 605 -32.82 21.53 20.88
CA ARG A 605 -34.15 21.76 21.49
C ARG A 605 -34.07 22.52 22.81
N GLN A 606 -33.08 22.25 23.66
CA GLN A 606 -32.90 23.00 24.91
C GLN A 606 -32.54 24.49 24.68
N ASP A 607 -31.85 24.81 23.57
CA ASP A 607 -31.59 26.22 23.19
C ASP A 607 -32.87 26.96 22.74
N LEU A 608 -33.88 26.25 22.26
CA LEU A 608 -35.20 26.83 21.97
C LEU A 608 -36.02 27.07 23.25
N GLU A 609 -35.78 26.30 24.31
CA GLU A 609 -36.49 26.44 25.59
C GLU A 609 -35.85 27.48 26.53
N THR A 610 -34.57 27.81 26.36
CA THR A 610 -33.81 28.75 27.23
C THR A 610 -33.73 30.19 26.75
N GLY A 611 -34.39 30.55 25.64
CA GLY A 611 -34.72 31.94 25.31
C GLY A 611 -33.53 32.84 24.96
N THR A 612 -32.91 32.63 23.80
CA THR A 612 -32.20 33.70 23.08
C THR A 612 -32.66 33.76 21.63
N SER A 613 -33.80 34.42 21.39
CA SER A 613 -34.24 34.79 20.05
C SER A 613 -33.36 35.91 19.48
N ARG A 614 -32.51 35.58 18.52
CA ARG A 614 -32.25 36.45 17.37
C ARG A 614 -32.82 35.76 16.14
N GLU A 615 -33.57 36.51 15.36
CA GLU A 615 -34.39 36.05 14.24
C GLU A 615 -33.67 35.01 13.36
N ARG A 616 -34.09 33.75 13.46
CA ARG A 616 -33.76 32.70 12.49
C ARG A 616 -34.49 33.01 11.18
N LYS A 617 -33.82 33.63 10.22
CA LYS A 617 -34.24 33.53 8.81
C LYS A 617 -33.83 32.16 8.28
N GLY A 618 -34.79 31.25 8.22
CA GLY A 618 -34.62 29.89 7.68
C GLY A 618 -35.08 28.83 8.67
N SER A 619 -36.38 28.67 8.82
CA SER A 619 -36.97 27.63 9.67
C SER A 619 -36.75 26.23 9.08
N TYR A 620 -35.86 25.45 9.69
CA TYR A 620 -35.87 23.99 9.56
C TYR A 620 -36.90 23.43 10.56
N VAL A 621 -38.06 23.03 10.03
CA VAL A 621 -39.02 22.18 10.73
C VAL A 621 -38.97 20.83 10.03
N ARG A 622 -38.63 19.78 10.78
CA ARG A 622 -38.65 18.39 10.34
C ARG A 622 -40.11 18.02 10.03
N GLN A 623 -40.52 18.07 8.76
CA GLN A 623 -41.76 17.44 8.31
C GLN A 623 -41.43 16.02 7.83
N THR A 624 -41.81 15.05 8.66
CA THR A 624 -42.00 13.67 8.23
C THR A 624 -43.12 13.65 7.20
N GLY A 625 -42.80 13.49 5.92
CA GLY A 625 -43.80 13.41 4.87
C GLY A 625 -43.18 13.28 3.49
N THR A 626 -43.36 12.11 2.90
CA THR A 626 -43.11 11.76 1.49
C THR A 626 -43.62 12.84 0.52
N ARG A 627 -42.73 13.44 -0.29
CA ARG A 627 -42.96 13.75 -1.71
C ARG A 627 -41.73 14.39 -2.37
N ALA A 628 -41.43 13.90 -3.57
CA ALA A 628 -40.45 14.44 -4.50
C ALA A 628 -40.72 15.92 -4.84
N GLY A 629 -39.65 16.72 -4.90
CA GLY A 629 -39.70 18.11 -5.35
C GLY A 629 -38.33 18.78 -5.24
N SER A 630 -37.59 18.81 -6.35
CA SER A 630 -36.35 19.55 -6.55
C SER A 630 -36.49 21.03 -6.16
N ARG A 631 -35.61 21.53 -5.29
CA ARG A 631 -35.37 22.98 -5.12
C ARG A 631 -33.87 23.24 -5.07
N THR A 632 -33.35 23.72 -6.18
CA THR A 632 -32.03 24.33 -6.36
C THR A 632 -31.92 25.61 -5.53
N PHE A 633 -30.81 25.76 -4.79
CA PHE A 633 -30.40 27.04 -4.19
C PHE A 633 -29.45 27.76 -5.15
N PRO A 634 -29.52 29.09 -5.32
CA PRO A 634 -28.76 29.80 -6.33
C PRO A 634 -27.30 30.01 -5.89
N ILE A 635 -26.39 29.51 -6.71
CA ILE A 635 -24.95 29.81 -6.69
C ILE A 635 -24.77 31.20 -7.34
N ALA A 636 -24.25 32.17 -6.59
CA ALA A 636 -23.80 33.44 -7.16
C ALA A 636 -22.32 33.65 -6.85
N LEU A 637 -21.47 33.18 -7.77
CA LEU A 637 -20.09 33.62 -7.91
C LEU A 637 -20.10 35.06 -8.44
N ARG A 638 -19.59 36.03 -7.67
CA ARG A 638 -19.15 37.32 -8.21
C ARG A 638 -17.65 37.43 -8.04
N PRO A 639 -16.87 37.68 -9.12
CA PRO A 639 -15.46 38.00 -8.99
C PRO A 639 -15.31 39.43 -8.45
N ARG A 640 -14.41 39.60 -7.49
CA ARG A 640 -13.86 40.92 -7.13
C ARG A 640 -12.94 41.37 -8.26
N THR A 641 -13.28 42.47 -8.93
CA THR A 641 -12.32 43.24 -9.73
C THR A 641 -11.98 44.51 -8.95
N GLU A 642 -10.71 44.65 -8.58
CA GLU A 642 -10.10 45.93 -8.24
C GLU A 642 -10.00 46.75 -9.53
N ASP A 643 -10.63 47.93 -9.54
CA ASP A 643 -10.04 49.21 -9.99
C ASP A 643 -11.14 50.28 -10.14
N GLN A 644 -11.06 51.33 -9.32
CA GLN A 644 -11.62 52.63 -9.66
C GLN A 644 -10.62 53.72 -9.27
N ALA A 645 -9.77 54.06 -10.23
CA ALA A 645 -9.19 55.39 -10.35
C ALA A 645 -10.17 56.28 -11.15
N GLY A 646 -10.46 57.45 -10.58
CA GLY A 646 -10.73 58.73 -11.24
C GLY A 646 -11.52 58.79 -12.55
N SER A 647 -12.77 59.23 -12.43
CA SER A 647 -13.53 60.09 -13.35
C SER A 647 -12.70 61.04 -14.25
N ALA A 648 -12.97 61.04 -15.57
CA ALA A 648 -13.65 62.15 -16.28
C ALA A 648 -13.53 62.07 -17.83
N ALA A 649 -14.57 62.58 -18.50
CA ALA A 649 -14.62 63.17 -19.86
C ALA A 649 -14.92 62.27 -21.09
N VAL A 650 -16.21 62.20 -21.41
CA VAL A 650 -16.91 62.54 -22.68
C VAL A 650 -16.06 62.72 -23.97
N GLY A 651 -16.40 61.97 -25.04
CA GLY A 651 -15.96 62.28 -26.41
C GLY A 651 -16.34 61.28 -27.52
N GLN A 652 -17.55 61.44 -28.08
CA GLN A 652 -17.99 61.30 -29.50
C GLN A 652 -17.45 60.20 -30.47
N SER A 653 -18.44 59.48 -31.07
CA SER A 653 -18.64 59.07 -32.49
C SER A 653 -17.58 58.28 -33.30
N ALA A 654 -17.91 57.01 -33.60
CA ALA A 654 -18.07 56.33 -34.92
C ALA A 654 -17.40 56.90 -36.22
N PRO A 655 -17.17 56.08 -37.29
CA PRO A 655 -16.95 54.61 -37.39
C PRO A 655 -15.85 54.25 -38.45
N PRO A 656 -15.89 53.14 -39.24
CA PRO A 656 -14.74 52.23 -39.45
C PRO A 656 -14.04 52.40 -40.81
N ARG A 657 -12.86 51.78 -41.01
CA ARG A 657 -12.41 51.34 -42.34
C ARG A 657 -11.29 50.31 -42.26
N GLU A 658 -11.40 49.38 -43.20
CA GLU A 658 -10.53 48.26 -43.55
C GLU A 658 -9.06 48.64 -43.73
N SER A 659 -8.17 47.74 -43.31
CA SER A 659 -7.16 47.06 -44.15
C SER A 659 -6.39 46.04 -43.31
#